data_AF-A0AA39HGM5-F1
#
_entry.id   AF-A0AA39HGM5-F1
#
_cell.length_a   1.000
_cell.length_b   1.000
_cell.length_c   1.000
_cell.angle_alpha   90.00
_cell.angle_beta   90.00
_cell.angle_gamma   90.00
#
_symmetry.space_group_name_H-M   'P 1'
#
loop_
_entity.id
_entity.type
_entity.pdbx_description
1 polymer ?
#
loop_
_entity_poly.entity_id
_entity_poly.type
_entity_poly.pdbx_seq_one_letter_code
_entity_poly.pdbx_strand_id
1 'polypeptide(L)'
;MVFTPAVDDTMLPPASVVTITGILYIVTSSILFLMNGVLFVTMFKNSEYHTATYRIIRCICLACMAQLFVFFVGGIMTLSDSLFDETLNKVFGGLLQSSWFLYVGLSLSLAFDRLLCFVVISPKKCSTISVLVLTAAWAVAIGYLAVFLVPGFGFGYCCNHQYIYWFYMNETGAEVLKKVEIALDFSILSVVLVFYCVVFSFLMKLRNNKSKSSATAQSFKMELRILLIAIVSFVYEATFLLWFFWGEHFLPDSYARHIITTMLWISECGVFAVSTIIINSSVRRRVNSMLTTVKTISILAMDHLPYELVDRLLHFLPLKDLKTIRKAATGNPELETWAVVAEDHLHQRFFLDIHIYIRYKDEGEIDDSDIDDSKKKEQNEKIQLCVKRKFVYEGSTELWDFKNWRYAWIQSICIDTSFDRCEDRTVTALEKVLRIISLPVASLERSLSSLEIKCIAPSVMDTGSKILHALRKTFNQLRIKNVWHTDSSISDHLKDYASEGTFLQTFYDDVLIDVDLVKALIDKWLRSDMYLSVALGQGLLKDFLDAYGTRDGLIRHPSRRCSLLIERKVIVECAHYNLKQAQSLIAHWRNGNGLLLGSFRVKGGFRNDFTKQKTILLETEDIWDSLVHEYCQLKAFHRGSFAIRHHFDTGSLCLRKNGRCLTLDVSYKIFNKVKFETIIDDWMKGDGKYVTIGHSRIEMEIEVERERFPESLSWVGNEEISRVFIAHPTENARLKLQRVHVTRRGSLYYPFTYGWNVILRLSIVGLDPEDVADWNLQLLFGSLGA
;
A
#
# COMPACT_ATOMS: atom_id res chain seq x y z
N MET A 1 14.56 -81.16 5.47
CA MET A 1 13.23 -80.69 5.92
C MET A 1 13.46 -79.71 7.05
N VAL A 2 13.47 -78.43 6.75
CA VAL A 2 13.48 -77.37 7.77
C VAL A 2 12.01 -77.14 8.10
N PHE A 3 11.60 -77.42 9.34
CA PHE A 3 10.27 -77.05 9.83
C PHE A 3 10.20 -75.52 9.82
N THR A 4 9.57 -74.94 8.79
CA THR A 4 9.11 -73.57 8.84
C THR A 4 8.02 -73.53 9.92
N PRO A 5 8.19 -72.80 11.03
CA PRO A 5 7.15 -72.65 12.03
C PRO A 5 5.89 -72.13 11.32
N ALA A 6 4.74 -72.73 11.62
CA ALA A 6 3.46 -72.25 11.11
C ALA A 6 3.36 -70.77 11.47
N VAL A 7 3.38 -69.91 10.45
CA VAL A 7 3.13 -68.48 10.61
C VAL A 7 1.70 -68.40 11.12
N ASP A 8 1.54 -67.96 12.37
CA ASP A 8 0.23 -67.80 13.00
C ASP A 8 -0.62 -66.87 12.11
N ASP A 9 -1.68 -67.41 11.48
CA ASP A 9 -2.66 -66.67 10.66
C ASP A 9 -3.40 -65.56 11.44
N THR A 10 -3.06 -65.33 12.70
CA THR A 10 -3.72 -64.42 13.63
C THR A 10 -3.37 -62.94 13.43
N MET A 11 -2.52 -62.58 12.45
CA MET A 11 -2.05 -61.20 12.27
C MET A 11 -2.63 -60.43 11.07
N LEU A 12 -3.55 -61.00 10.29
CA LEU A 12 -4.20 -60.25 9.20
C LEU A 12 -5.14 -59.17 9.77
N PRO A 13 -4.96 -57.88 9.44
CA PRO A 13 -5.90 -56.87 9.90
C PRO A 13 -7.29 -57.09 9.29
N PRO A 14 -8.36 -56.74 10.04
CA PRO A 14 -9.72 -56.77 9.51
C PRO A 14 -9.85 -55.93 8.23
N ALA A 15 -10.65 -56.38 7.26
CA ALA A 15 -10.88 -55.66 6.01
C ALA A 15 -11.35 -54.20 6.22
N SER A 16 -12.08 -53.94 7.30
CA SER A 16 -12.49 -52.59 7.70
C SER A 16 -11.29 -51.69 8.04
N VAL A 17 -10.26 -52.22 8.71
CA VAL A 17 -9.04 -51.49 9.03
C VAL A 17 -8.27 -51.14 7.76
N VAL A 18 -8.17 -52.07 6.81
CA VAL A 18 -7.52 -51.84 5.51
C VAL A 18 -8.24 -50.73 4.74
N THR A 19 -9.57 -50.80 4.66
CA THR A 19 -10.39 -49.78 3.96
C THR A 19 -10.25 -48.40 4.60
N ILE A 20 -10.36 -48.32 5.94
CA ILE A 20 -10.21 -47.05 6.68
C ILE A 20 -8.81 -46.48 6.46
N THR A 21 -7.78 -47.31 6.54
CA THR A 21 -6.39 -46.89 6.37
C THR A 21 -6.13 -46.36 4.97
N GLY A 22 -6.57 -47.06 3.93
CA GLY A 22 -6.41 -46.63 2.55
C GLY A 22 -7.09 -45.29 2.27
N ILE A 23 -8.34 -45.10 2.73
CA ILE A 23 -9.04 -43.81 2.63
C ILE A 23 -8.27 -42.72 3.38
N LEU A 24 -7.80 -43.02 4.59
CA LEU A 24 -7.09 -42.04 5.41
C LEU A 24 -5.76 -41.63 4.77
N TYR A 25 -4.98 -42.55 4.20
CA TYR A 25 -3.78 -42.24 3.41
C TYR A 25 -4.09 -41.34 2.21
N ILE A 26 -5.13 -41.66 1.44
CA ILE A 26 -5.52 -40.88 0.25
C ILE A 26 -5.91 -39.45 0.64
N VAL A 27 -6.78 -39.30 1.65
CA VAL A 27 -7.30 -37.99 2.06
C VAL A 27 -6.20 -37.12 2.66
N THR A 28 -5.42 -37.67 3.60
CA THR A 28 -4.35 -36.92 4.27
C THR A 28 -3.25 -36.52 3.30
N SER A 29 -2.78 -37.45 2.45
CA SER A 29 -1.74 -37.15 1.46
C SER A 29 -2.21 -36.10 0.44
N SER A 30 -3.46 -36.17 -0.04
CA SER A 30 -4.02 -35.19 -0.98
C SER A 30 -4.10 -33.78 -0.38
N ILE A 31 -4.59 -33.65 0.86
CA ILE A 31 -4.69 -32.35 1.55
C ILE A 31 -3.29 -31.74 1.71
N LEU A 32 -2.34 -32.53 2.21
CA LEU A 32 -0.96 -32.05 2.45
C LEU A 32 -0.21 -31.77 1.14
N PHE A 33 -0.50 -32.51 0.06
CA PHE A 33 0.05 -32.27 -1.27
C PHE A 33 -0.43 -30.90 -1.80
N LEU A 34 -1.72 -30.62 -1.68
CA LEU A 34 -2.28 -29.31 -2.06
C LEU A 34 -1.70 -28.17 -1.22
N MET A 35 -1.51 -28.36 0.09
CA MET A 35 -0.89 -27.36 0.95
C MET A 35 0.55 -27.04 0.53
N ASN A 36 1.36 -28.08 0.25
CA ASN A 36 2.71 -27.91 -0.27
C ASN A 36 2.71 -27.24 -1.65
N GLY A 37 1.78 -27.61 -2.53
CA GLY A 37 1.61 -27.00 -3.86
C GLY A 37 1.27 -25.51 -3.78
N VAL A 38 0.34 -25.12 -2.90
CA VAL A 38 -0.01 -23.71 -2.68
C VAL A 38 1.20 -22.93 -2.15
N LEU A 39 1.95 -23.49 -1.21
CA LEU A 39 3.17 -22.86 -0.69
C LEU A 39 4.23 -22.70 -1.80
N PHE A 40 4.47 -23.76 -2.57
CA PHE A 40 5.42 -23.77 -3.68
C PHE A 40 5.08 -22.72 -4.74
N VAL A 41 3.83 -22.68 -5.21
CA VAL A 41 3.35 -21.70 -6.20
C VAL A 41 3.44 -20.27 -5.64
N THR A 42 3.09 -20.06 -4.38
CA THR A 42 3.21 -18.76 -3.72
C THR A 42 4.66 -18.28 -3.70
N MET A 43 5.61 -19.18 -3.43
CA MET A 43 7.03 -18.85 -3.44
C MET A 43 7.55 -18.58 -4.85
N PHE A 44 7.06 -19.28 -5.87
CA PHE A 44 7.49 -19.10 -7.26
C PHE A 44 6.97 -17.78 -7.86
N LYS A 45 5.72 -17.41 -7.59
CA LYS A 45 5.05 -16.23 -8.18
C LYS A 45 5.57 -14.90 -7.65
N ASN A 46 6.10 -14.85 -6.42
CA ASN A 46 6.53 -13.59 -5.79
C ASN A 46 8.05 -13.46 -5.83
N SER A 47 8.55 -12.41 -6.50
CA SER A 47 9.98 -12.16 -6.67
C SER A 47 10.73 -11.87 -5.37
N GLU A 48 10.02 -11.45 -4.33
CA GLU A 48 10.55 -11.26 -2.96
C GLU A 48 11.18 -12.55 -2.39
N TYR A 49 10.80 -13.72 -2.90
CA TYR A 49 11.27 -15.03 -2.44
C TYR A 49 12.43 -15.61 -3.27
N HIS A 50 13.20 -14.79 -4.02
CA HIS A 50 14.36 -15.27 -4.80
C HIS A 50 15.66 -15.49 -4.00
N THR A 51 15.63 -15.36 -2.68
CA THR A 51 16.80 -15.59 -1.80
C THR A 51 17.22 -17.07 -1.78
N ALA A 52 18.47 -17.37 -1.40
CA ALA A 52 19.00 -18.73 -1.30
C ALA A 52 18.13 -19.64 -0.41
N THR A 53 17.74 -19.18 0.79
CA THR A 53 16.89 -19.96 1.69
C THR A 53 15.56 -20.36 1.05
N TYR A 54 14.84 -19.42 0.42
CA TYR A 54 13.57 -19.72 -0.22
C TYR A 54 13.74 -20.68 -1.41
N ARG A 55 14.91 -20.75 -2.06
CA ARG A 55 15.19 -21.79 -3.06
C ARG A 55 15.28 -23.18 -2.41
N ILE A 56 15.98 -23.29 -1.28
CA ILE A 56 16.04 -24.53 -0.49
C ILE A 56 14.63 -24.95 -0.07
N ILE A 57 13.84 -24.01 0.46
CA ILE A 57 12.45 -24.27 0.88
C ILE A 57 11.57 -24.75 -0.29
N ARG A 58 11.72 -24.19 -1.49
CA ARG A 58 11.01 -24.69 -2.68
C ARG A 58 11.38 -26.14 -3.01
N CYS A 59 12.65 -26.50 -2.87
CA CYS A 59 13.09 -27.88 -3.04
C CYS A 59 12.54 -28.80 -1.94
N ILE A 60 12.42 -28.32 -0.70
CA ILE A 60 11.77 -29.06 0.40
C ILE A 60 10.33 -29.37 0.04
N CYS A 61 9.55 -28.37 -0.39
CA CYS A 61 8.17 -28.58 -0.85
C CYS A 61 8.08 -29.59 -2.00
N LEU A 62 9.04 -29.56 -2.94
CA LEU A 62 9.08 -30.51 -4.06
C LEU A 62 9.35 -31.95 -3.58
N ALA A 63 10.31 -32.14 -2.67
CA ALA A 63 10.60 -33.44 -2.07
C ALA A 63 9.37 -33.97 -1.30
N CYS A 64 8.72 -33.15 -0.49
CA CYS A 64 7.50 -33.52 0.22
C CYS A 64 6.35 -33.86 -0.74
N MET A 65 6.15 -33.09 -1.82
CA MET A 65 5.14 -33.41 -2.85
C MET A 65 5.40 -34.76 -3.52
N ALA A 66 6.67 -35.09 -3.81
CA ALA A 66 7.03 -36.39 -4.39
C ALA A 66 6.71 -37.56 -3.44
N GLN A 67 7.04 -37.43 -2.14
CA GLN A 67 6.69 -38.43 -1.12
C GLN A 67 5.16 -38.57 -0.96
N LEU A 68 4.44 -37.45 -0.83
CA LEU A 68 2.98 -37.44 -0.68
C LEU A 68 2.26 -38.04 -1.89
N PHE A 69 2.79 -37.87 -3.10
CA PHE A 69 2.28 -38.55 -4.27
C PHE A 69 2.43 -40.08 -4.17
N VAL A 70 3.57 -40.58 -3.69
CA VAL A 70 3.75 -42.02 -3.46
C VAL A 70 2.81 -42.54 -2.36
N PHE A 71 2.61 -41.80 -1.27
CA PHE A 71 1.65 -42.18 -0.23
C PHE A 71 0.20 -42.18 -0.72
N PHE A 72 -0.17 -41.25 -1.59
CA PHE A 72 -1.47 -41.26 -2.25
C PHE A 72 -1.67 -42.57 -3.03
N VAL A 73 -0.67 -42.96 -3.84
CA VAL A 73 -0.70 -44.23 -4.57
C VAL A 73 -0.72 -45.43 -3.62
N GLY A 74 0.07 -45.41 -2.55
CA GLY A 74 0.05 -46.44 -1.50
C GLY A 74 -1.32 -46.60 -0.84
N GLY A 75 -2.06 -45.50 -0.65
CA GLY A 75 -3.46 -45.54 -0.22
C GLY A 75 -4.37 -46.27 -1.21
N ILE A 76 -4.19 -46.07 -2.52
CA ILE A 76 -4.92 -46.82 -3.55
C ILE A 76 -4.52 -48.30 -3.53
N MET A 77 -3.22 -48.62 -3.44
CA MET A 77 -2.71 -50.00 -3.34
C MET A 77 -3.26 -50.74 -2.11
N THR A 78 -3.47 -50.01 -1.00
CA THR A 78 -4.12 -50.54 0.21
C THR A 78 -5.58 -50.90 -0.05
N LEU A 79 -6.32 -50.05 -0.77
CA LEU A 79 -7.74 -50.28 -1.07
C LEU A 79 -7.96 -51.38 -2.11
N SER A 80 -7.05 -51.52 -3.08
CA SER A 80 -7.11 -52.55 -4.11
C SER A 80 -6.56 -53.89 -3.64
N ASP A 81 -5.93 -53.95 -2.46
CA ASP A 81 -5.19 -55.10 -1.95
C ASP A 81 -4.24 -55.66 -3.03
N SER A 82 -3.52 -54.76 -3.73
CA SER A 82 -2.67 -55.11 -4.87
C SER A 82 -1.47 -54.18 -5.02
N LEU A 83 -0.32 -54.74 -5.43
CA LEU A 83 0.88 -53.98 -5.78
C LEU A 83 0.82 -53.32 -7.16
N PHE A 84 -0.25 -53.56 -7.92
CA PHE A 84 -0.35 -53.32 -9.37
C PHE A 84 0.71 -54.07 -10.19
N ASP A 85 1.98 -53.70 -10.05
CA ASP A 85 3.14 -54.29 -10.71
C ASP A 85 4.38 -54.19 -9.81
N GLU A 86 5.22 -55.22 -9.79
CA GLU A 86 6.41 -55.27 -8.94
C GLU A 86 7.44 -54.19 -9.30
N THR A 87 7.60 -53.92 -10.61
CA THR A 87 8.50 -52.86 -11.10
C THR A 87 7.98 -51.51 -10.65
N LEU A 88 6.67 -51.27 -10.77
CA LEU A 88 6.04 -50.04 -10.34
C LEU A 88 6.19 -49.81 -8.83
N ASN A 89 5.96 -50.85 -8.02
CA ASN A 89 6.16 -50.81 -6.57
C ASN A 89 7.60 -50.40 -6.21
N LYS A 90 8.58 -50.99 -6.90
CA LYS A 90 10.00 -50.68 -6.72
C LYS A 90 10.35 -49.25 -7.14
N VAL A 91 9.79 -48.76 -8.24
CA VAL A 91 9.98 -47.37 -8.70
C VAL A 91 9.41 -46.39 -7.67
N PHE A 92 8.21 -46.64 -7.16
CA PHE A 92 7.60 -45.78 -6.15
C PHE A 92 8.34 -45.82 -4.81
N GLY A 93 8.77 -47.00 -4.35
CA GLY A 93 9.55 -47.09 -3.12
C GLY A 93 10.93 -46.42 -3.26
N GLY A 94 11.60 -46.58 -4.40
CA GLY A 94 12.83 -45.84 -4.71
C GLY A 94 12.61 -44.32 -4.77
N LEU A 95 11.51 -43.85 -5.36
CA LEU A 95 11.16 -42.43 -5.40
C LEU A 95 10.86 -41.87 -4.01
N LEU A 96 10.09 -42.60 -3.19
CA LEU A 96 9.76 -42.23 -1.82
C LEU A 96 11.04 -42.08 -0.98
N GLN A 97 11.90 -43.10 -1.02
CA GLN A 97 13.09 -43.16 -0.20
C GLN A 97 14.20 -42.20 -0.67
N SER A 98 14.38 -42.02 -1.98
CA SER A 98 15.28 -40.98 -2.49
C SER A 98 14.79 -39.55 -2.16
N SER A 99 13.48 -39.33 -2.16
CA SER A 99 12.89 -38.05 -1.77
C SER A 99 13.03 -37.79 -0.26
N TRP A 100 13.06 -38.84 0.57
CA TRP A 100 13.43 -38.74 1.99
C TRP A 100 14.87 -38.26 2.17
N PHE A 101 15.84 -38.88 1.49
CA PHE A 101 17.23 -38.42 1.55
C PHE A 101 17.43 -37.01 0.98
N LEU A 102 16.68 -36.66 -0.06
CA LEU A 102 16.65 -35.28 -0.56
C LEU A 102 16.15 -34.33 0.54
N TYR A 103 15.05 -34.68 1.21
CA TYR A 103 14.49 -33.88 2.29
C TYR A 103 15.48 -33.70 3.45
N VAL A 104 16.08 -34.78 3.97
CA VAL A 104 17.08 -34.73 5.04
C VAL A 104 18.30 -33.88 4.64
N GLY A 105 18.78 -34.04 3.40
CA GLY A 105 19.88 -33.23 2.85
C GLY A 105 19.50 -31.74 2.70
N LEU A 106 18.24 -31.43 2.37
CA LEU A 106 17.74 -30.06 2.31
C LEU A 106 17.54 -29.43 3.69
N SER A 107 17.15 -30.21 4.70
CA SER A 107 17.12 -29.77 6.10
C SER A 107 18.52 -29.41 6.59
N LEU A 108 19.54 -30.21 6.24
CA LEU A 108 20.94 -29.86 6.48
C LEU A 108 21.36 -28.60 5.73
N SER A 109 20.98 -28.48 4.46
CA SER A 109 21.24 -27.29 3.65
C SER A 109 20.63 -26.03 4.28
N LEU A 110 19.42 -26.12 4.81
CA LEU A 110 18.72 -25.03 5.48
C LEU A 110 19.41 -24.62 6.78
N ALA A 111 19.78 -25.58 7.63
CA ALA A 111 20.52 -25.34 8.86
C ALA A 111 21.88 -24.67 8.58
N PHE A 112 22.56 -25.13 7.54
CA PHE A 112 23.85 -24.58 7.11
C PHE A 112 23.72 -23.17 6.52
N ASP A 113 22.72 -22.91 5.67
CA ASP A 113 22.43 -21.57 5.13
C ASP A 113 22.19 -20.56 6.27
N ARG A 114 21.45 -20.97 7.31
CA ARG A 114 21.24 -20.14 8.51
C ARG A 114 22.52 -19.89 9.27
N LEU A 115 23.38 -20.90 9.44
CA LEU A 115 24.69 -20.74 10.04
C LEU A 115 25.56 -19.73 9.27
N LEU A 116 25.60 -19.85 7.94
CA LEU A 116 26.39 -18.95 7.08
C LEU A 116 25.90 -17.50 7.16
N CYS A 117 24.59 -17.25 7.28
CA CYS A 117 24.06 -15.90 7.48
C CYS A 117 24.61 -15.21 8.74
N PHE A 118 24.97 -15.95 9.79
CA PHE A 118 25.54 -15.38 11.03
C PHE A 118 27.06 -15.38 11.05
N VAL A 119 27.71 -16.36 10.41
CA VAL A 119 29.17 -16.52 10.46
C VAL A 119 29.88 -15.75 9.34
N VAL A 120 29.31 -15.69 8.13
CA VAL A 120 29.98 -15.17 6.94
C VAL A 120 29.49 -13.77 6.58
N ILE A 121 30.42 -12.82 6.53
CA ILE A 121 30.12 -11.39 6.25
C ILE A 121 29.78 -11.14 4.77
N SER A 122 30.19 -12.03 3.85
CA SER A 122 30.01 -11.83 2.40
C SER A 122 28.78 -12.56 1.84
N PRO A 123 27.71 -11.85 1.41
CA PRO A 123 26.48 -12.47 0.92
C PRO A 123 26.68 -13.23 -0.40
N LYS A 124 27.62 -12.79 -1.26
CA LYS A 124 27.92 -13.46 -2.53
C LYS A 124 28.50 -14.86 -2.31
N LYS A 125 29.48 -14.98 -1.42
CA LYS A 125 30.11 -16.28 -1.09
C LYS A 125 29.12 -17.24 -0.42
N CYS A 126 28.30 -16.71 0.49
CA CYS A 126 27.23 -17.47 1.13
C CYS A 126 26.29 -18.12 0.10
N SER A 127 25.83 -17.33 -0.89
CA SER A 127 24.94 -17.85 -1.93
C SER A 127 25.57 -18.98 -2.76
N THR A 128 26.85 -18.87 -3.13
CA THR A 128 27.53 -19.92 -3.91
C THR A 128 27.68 -21.22 -3.11
N ILE A 129 28.04 -21.10 -1.83
CA ILE A 129 28.19 -22.25 -0.95
C ILE A 129 26.83 -22.94 -0.72
N SER A 130 25.76 -22.19 -0.43
CA SER A 130 24.42 -22.76 -0.26
C SER A 130 23.94 -23.50 -1.52
N VAL A 131 24.27 -23.00 -2.72
CA VAL A 131 23.95 -23.70 -3.99
C VAL A 131 24.76 -24.99 -4.13
N LEU A 132 26.04 -25.00 -3.75
CA LEU A 132 26.86 -26.21 -3.81
C LEU A 132 26.32 -27.31 -2.89
N VAL A 133 25.94 -26.97 -1.66
CA VAL A 133 25.35 -27.93 -0.71
C VAL A 133 23.99 -28.43 -1.21
N LEU A 134 23.18 -27.54 -1.78
CA LEU A 134 21.91 -27.90 -2.42
C LEU A 134 22.12 -28.89 -3.59
N THR A 135 23.11 -28.65 -4.46
CA THR A 135 23.44 -29.57 -5.56
C THR A 135 23.93 -30.91 -5.03
N ALA A 136 24.72 -30.94 -3.96
CA ALA A 136 25.15 -32.17 -3.33
C ALA A 136 23.97 -32.99 -2.77
N ALA A 137 22.98 -32.34 -2.14
CA ALA A 137 21.78 -33.01 -1.65
C ALA A 137 20.99 -33.70 -2.79
N TRP A 138 20.83 -33.02 -3.94
CA TRP A 138 20.22 -33.62 -5.13
C TRP A 138 21.02 -34.78 -5.71
N ALA A 139 22.35 -34.65 -5.77
CA ALA A 139 23.22 -35.71 -6.25
C ALA A 139 23.12 -36.97 -5.39
N VAL A 140 23.09 -36.82 -4.06
CA VAL A 140 22.88 -37.93 -3.11
C VAL A 140 21.52 -38.59 -3.34
N ALA A 141 20.44 -37.80 -3.45
CA ALA A 141 19.11 -38.33 -3.68
C ALA A 141 19.01 -39.14 -4.99
N ILE A 142 19.56 -38.61 -6.10
CA ILE A 142 19.59 -39.30 -7.39
C ILE A 142 20.44 -40.58 -7.30
N GLY A 143 21.56 -40.53 -6.58
CA GLY A 143 22.39 -41.71 -6.31
C GLY A 143 21.61 -42.82 -5.59
N TYR A 144 20.90 -42.48 -4.51
CA TYR A 144 20.03 -43.42 -3.80
C TYR A 144 18.91 -43.95 -4.69
N LEU A 145 18.25 -43.09 -5.48
CA LEU A 145 17.23 -43.53 -6.43
C LEU A 145 17.78 -44.61 -7.38
N ALA A 146 18.97 -44.37 -7.95
CA ALA A 146 19.61 -45.34 -8.83
C ALA A 146 19.89 -46.67 -8.10
N VAL A 147 20.39 -46.62 -6.86
CA VAL A 147 20.66 -47.82 -6.05
C VAL A 147 19.38 -48.59 -5.75
N PHE A 148 18.28 -47.92 -5.34
CA PHE A 148 17.00 -48.59 -5.05
C PHE A 148 16.37 -49.27 -6.28
N LEU A 149 16.72 -48.84 -7.50
CA LEU A 149 16.27 -49.47 -8.73
C LEU A 149 17.09 -50.75 -9.07
N VAL A 150 18.28 -50.93 -8.50
CA VAL A 150 19.11 -52.14 -8.69
C VAL A 150 18.44 -53.35 -8.02
N PRO A 151 18.38 -54.54 -8.67
CA PRO A 151 17.90 -55.77 -8.03
C PRO A 151 18.64 -56.09 -6.73
N GLY A 152 17.92 -56.52 -5.68
CA GLY A 152 18.51 -56.85 -4.38
C GLY A 152 18.59 -55.69 -3.38
N PHE A 153 18.22 -54.47 -3.79
CA PHE A 153 18.23 -53.25 -2.97
C PHE A 153 16.84 -52.61 -2.87
N GLY A 154 15.77 -53.39 -3.00
CA GLY A 154 14.41 -52.86 -3.08
C GLY A 154 13.92 -52.17 -1.80
N PHE A 155 13.25 -51.04 -1.97
CA PHE A 155 12.33 -50.46 -1.01
C PHE A 155 10.94 -50.49 -1.65
N GLY A 156 9.90 -50.91 -0.94
CA GLY A 156 8.57 -50.97 -1.52
C GLY A 156 7.46 -51.20 -0.51
N TYR A 157 6.25 -51.28 -1.03
CA TYR A 157 5.05 -51.42 -0.24
C TYR A 157 4.86 -52.89 0.13
N CYS A 158 4.99 -53.25 1.41
CA CYS A 158 4.91 -54.64 1.85
C CYS A 158 4.62 -54.75 3.35
N CYS A 159 3.66 -55.59 3.74
CA CYS A 159 3.61 -56.26 5.04
C CYS A 159 3.37 -57.75 4.76
N ASN A 160 3.92 -58.65 5.58
CA ASN A 160 3.73 -60.09 5.45
C ASN A 160 2.23 -60.41 5.26
N HIS A 161 1.84 -60.65 3.99
CA HIS A 161 0.49 -60.93 3.49
C HIS A 161 -0.52 -59.76 3.32
N GLN A 162 -0.19 -58.48 3.59
CA GLN A 162 -1.07 -57.33 3.27
C GLN A 162 -0.33 -56.01 2.99
N TYR A 163 -0.91 -55.12 2.19
CA TYR A 163 -0.26 -53.89 1.70
C TYR A 163 -0.62 -52.64 2.53
N ILE A 164 0.15 -52.36 3.58
CA ILE A 164 -0.23 -51.33 4.60
C ILE A 164 0.85 -50.28 4.87
N TYR A 165 2.12 -50.57 4.55
CA TYR A 165 3.23 -49.64 4.79
C TYR A 165 4.40 -49.84 3.83
N TRP A 166 5.25 -48.82 3.75
CA TRP A 166 6.48 -48.82 2.96
C TRP A 166 7.67 -49.25 3.82
N PHE A 167 8.46 -50.21 3.34
CA PHE A 167 9.64 -50.69 4.03
C PHE A 167 10.69 -51.29 3.10
N TYR A 168 11.83 -51.61 3.69
CA TYR A 168 12.87 -52.40 3.03
C TYR A 168 12.37 -53.80 2.71
N MET A 169 12.62 -54.27 1.49
CA MET A 169 12.36 -55.65 1.11
C MET A 169 13.29 -56.60 1.86
N ASN A 170 12.90 -57.87 1.99
CA ASN A 170 13.72 -58.90 2.64
C ASN A 170 14.84 -59.42 1.73
N GLU A 171 15.63 -58.48 1.19
CA GLU A 171 16.79 -58.72 0.33
C GLU A 171 18.07 -58.33 1.06
N THR A 172 19.18 -59.02 0.79
CA THR A 172 20.45 -58.78 1.49
C THR A 172 20.99 -57.37 1.27
N GLY A 173 20.83 -56.79 0.06
CA GLY A 173 21.24 -55.43 -0.23
C GLY A 173 20.34 -54.38 0.44
N ALA A 174 19.03 -54.63 0.51
CA ALA A 174 18.07 -53.79 1.23
C ALA A 174 18.39 -53.74 2.74
N GLU A 175 18.77 -54.86 3.36
CA GLU A 175 19.18 -54.88 4.76
C GLU A 175 20.47 -54.05 5.02
N VAL A 176 21.42 -54.10 4.09
CA VAL A 176 22.63 -53.26 4.14
C VAL A 176 22.26 -51.78 4.04
N LEU A 177 21.38 -51.40 3.11
CA LEU A 177 20.92 -50.03 2.97
C LEU A 177 20.20 -49.52 4.22
N LYS A 178 19.35 -50.34 4.84
CA LYS A 178 18.71 -50.01 6.13
C LYS A 178 19.74 -49.65 7.19
N LYS A 179 20.83 -50.43 7.34
CA LYS A 179 21.91 -50.15 8.30
C LYS A 179 22.66 -48.86 7.96
N VAL A 180 22.91 -48.62 6.67
CA VAL A 180 23.57 -47.40 6.19
C VAL A 180 22.70 -46.17 6.44
N GLU A 181 21.40 -46.26 6.17
CA GLU A 181 20.44 -45.18 6.40
C GLU A 181 20.40 -44.78 7.88
N ILE A 182 20.28 -45.74 8.80
CA ILE A 182 20.27 -45.46 10.24
C ILE A 182 21.49 -44.63 10.65
N ALA A 183 22.67 -45.01 10.16
CA ALA A 183 23.91 -44.31 10.46
C ALA A 183 23.94 -42.91 9.80
N LEU A 184 23.49 -42.80 8.55
CA LEU A 184 23.51 -41.55 7.78
C LEU A 184 22.52 -40.53 8.36
N ASP A 185 21.27 -40.92 8.59
CA ASP A 185 20.21 -40.05 9.10
C ASP A 185 20.55 -39.54 10.49
N PHE A 186 21.02 -40.41 11.39
CA PHE A 186 21.44 -40.01 12.72
C PHE A 186 22.64 -39.05 12.68
N SER A 187 23.59 -39.28 11.78
CA SER A 187 24.74 -38.39 11.58
C SER A 187 24.31 -37.02 11.06
N ILE A 188 23.43 -36.97 10.05
CA ILE A 188 22.95 -35.70 9.48
C ILE A 188 22.13 -34.92 10.52
N LEU A 189 21.19 -35.57 11.22
CA LEU A 189 20.42 -34.92 12.28
C LEU A 189 21.32 -34.38 13.40
N SER A 190 22.36 -35.12 13.79
CA SER A 190 23.33 -34.65 14.79
C SER A 190 24.05 -33.39 14.33
N VAL A 191 24.46 -33.32 13.06
CA VAL A 191 25.09 -32.11 12.48
C VAL A 191 24.10 -30.94 12.42
N VAL A 192 22.84 -31.20 12.01
CA VAL A 192 21.77 -30.20 12.00
C VAL A 192 21.54 -29.61 13.39
N LEU A 193 21.48 -30.46 14.42
CA LEU A 193 21.33 -30.03 15.81
C LEU A 193 22.49 -29.11 16.23
N VAL A 194 23.73 -29.51 15.94
CA VAL A 194 24.91 -28.70 16.23
C VAL A 194 24.82 -27.32 15.54
N PHE A 195 24.43 -27.27 14.27
CA PHE A 195 24.23 -26.00 13.56
C PHE A 195 23.16 -25.12 14.22
N TYR A 196 22.01 -25.69 14.60
CA TYR A 196 20.98 -24.93 15.28
C TYR A 196 21.41 -24.44 16.67
N CYS A 197 22.17 -25.22 17.44
CA CYS A 197 22.76 -24.78 18.71
C CYS A 197 23.71 -23.59 18.51
N VAL A 198 24.54 -23.62 17.47
CA VAL A 198 25.45 -22.52 17.13
C VAL A 198 24.66 -21.27 16.71
N VAL A 199 23.68 -21.40 15.82
CA VAL A 199 22.80 -20.30 15.38
C VAL A 199 22.05 -19.68 16.57
N PHE A 200 21.50 -20.52 17.45
CA PHE A 200 20.83 -20.07 18.67
C PHE A 200 21.77 -19.28 19.58
N SER A 201 23.01 -19.75 19.75
CA SER A 201 24.04 -19.06 20.54
C SER A 201 24.37 -17.68 19.96
N PHE A 202 24.48 -17.56 18.63
CA PHE A 202 24.67 -16.27 17.96
C PHE A 202 23.48 -15.33 18.15
N LEU A 203 22.25 -15.84 18.04
CA LEU A 203 21.03 -15.05 18.29
C LEU A 203 20.96 -14.55 19.74
N MET A 204 21.34 -15.37 20.71
CA MET A 204 21.42 -14.96 22.12
C MET A 204 22.49 -13.89 22.35
N LYS A 205 23.65 -14.00 21.69
CA LYS A 205 24.69 -12.96 21.72
C LYS A 205 24.20 -11.63 21.12
N LEU A 206 23.51 -11.69 19.98
CA LEU A 206 22.91 -10.51 19.34
C LEU A 206 21.83 -9.86 20.22
N ARG A 207 21.04 -10.66 20.95
CA ARG A 207 20.05 -10.17 21.90
C ARG A 207 20.68 -9.41 23.08
N ASN A 208 21.86 -9.83 23.54
CA ASN A 208 22.54 -9.18 24.65
C ASN A 208 23.20 -7.85 24.24
N ASN A 209 23.62 -7.72 22.98
CA ASN A 209 24.26 -6.50 22.45
C ASN A 209 23.27 -5.36 22.10
N LYS A 210 22.11 -5.28 22.76
CA LYS A 210 21.02 -4.31 22.49
C LYS A 210 21.41 -2.85 22.77
N SER A 211 22.25 -2.28 21.92
CA SER A 211 22.44 -0.82 21.82
C SER A 211 21.48 -0.24 20.77
N LYS A 212 20.35 0.26 21.27
CA LYS A 212 19.46 1.34 20.76
C LYS A 212 18.90 1.36 19.31
N SER A 213 19.23 0.45 18.38
CA SER A 213 18.66 0.49 17.02
C SER A 213 17.36 -0.33 16.88
N SER A 214 16.24 0.31 16.49
CA SER A 214 14.96 -0.37 16.27
C SER A 214 14.95 -1.32 15.07
N ALA A 215 15.85 -1.11 14.08
CA ALA A 215 15.94 -1.95 12.89
C ALA A 215 16.46 -3.36 13.20
N THR A 216 17.44 -3.47 14.10
CA THR A 216 18.02 -4.77 14.53
C THR A 216 16.99 -5.64 15.26
N ALA A 217 16.05 -5.02 15.99
CA ALA A 217 14.99 -5.74 16.69
C ALA A 217 13.99 -6.43 15.73
N GLN A 218 13.70 -5.82 14.57
CA GLN A 218 12.82 -6.41 13.58
C GLN A 218 13.46 -7.63 12.89
N SER A 219 14.73 -7.51 12.49
CA SER A 219 15.49 -8.62 11.91
C SER A 219 15.58 -9.81 12.88
N PHE A 220 15.90 -9.56 14.16
CA PHE A 220 15.94 -10.60 15.19
C PHE A 220 14.61 -11.36 15.33
N LYS A 221 13.48 -10.64 15.32
CA LYS A 221 12.15 -11.26 15.44
C LYS A 221 11.82 -12.16 14.25
N MET A 222 12.28 -11.79 13.05
CA MET A 222 12.10 -12.60 11.85
C MET A 222 12.95 -13.87 11.91
N GLU A 223 14.23 -13.74 12.27
CA GLU A 223 15.15 -14.88 12.38
C GLU A 223 14.73 -15.87 13.48
N LEU A 224 14.28 -15.37 14.64
CA LEU A 224 13.80 -16.23 15.73
C LEU A 224 12.58 -17.06 15.32
N ARG A 225 11.69 -16.50 14.49
CA ARG A 225 10.53 -17.25 13.97
C ARG A 225 10.95 -18.37 13.04
N ILE A 226 11.93 -18.13 12.18
CA ILE A 226 12.45 -19.16 11.27
C ILE A 226 13.15 -20.27 12.06
N LEU A 227 13.96 -19.90 13.06
CA LEU A 227 14.59 -20.88 13.95
C LEU A 227 13.55 -21.71 14.72
N LEU A 228 12.46 -21.10 15.19
CA LEU A 228 11.39 -21.83 15.86
C LEU A 228 10.74 -22.88 14.95
N ILE A 229 10.45 -22.53 13.68
CA ILE A 229 9.92 -23.48 12.69
C ILE A 229 10.90 -24.65 12.53
N ALA A 230 12.19 -24.34 12.38
CA ALA A 230 13.23 -25.33 12.19
C ALA A 230 13.40 -26.27 13.39
N ILE A 231 13.28 -25.77 14.63
CA ILE A 231 13.32 -26.59 15.85
C ILE A 231 12.11 -27.53 15.90
N VAL A 232 10.91 -27.03 15.61
CA VAL A 232 9.70 -27.87 15.60
C VAL A 232 9.82 -28.97 14.55
N SER A 233 10.30 -28.64 13.34
CA SER A 233 10.58 -29.63 12.28
C SER A 233 11.59 -30.66 12.74
N PHE A 234 12.73 -30.23 13.29
CA PHE A 234 13.79 -31.10 13.78
C PHE A 234 13.32 -32.07 14.87
N VAL A 235 12.55 -31.59 15.85
CA VAL A 235 12.01 -32.45 16.92
C VAL A 235 11.06 -33.49 16.34
N TYR A 236 10.21 -33.10 15.38
CA TYR A 236 9.31 -34.01 14.70
C TYR A 236 10.10 -35.05 13.89
N GLU A 237 11.07 -34.64 13.08
CA GLU A 237 11.96 -35.50 12.28
C GLU A 237 12.71 -36.51 13.16
N ALA A 238 13.30 -36.05 14.27
CA ALA A 238 14.00 -36.92 15.21
C ALA A 238 13.05 -37.93 15.86
N THR A 239 11.85 -37.50 16.24
CA THR A 239 10.82 -38.39 16.84
C THR A 239 10.35 -39.42 15.81
N PHE A 240 10.13 -39.01 14.57
CA PHE A 240 9.76 -39.89 13.47
C PHE A 240 10.85 -40.94 13.21
N LEU A 241 12.12 -40.56 13.13
CA LEU A 241 13.22 -41.50 12.90
C LEU A 241 13.42 -42.48 14.05
N LEU A 242 13.28 -42.01 15.31
CA LEU A 242 13.28 -42.88 16.48
C LEU A 242 12.17 -43.92 16.38
N TRP A 243 10.97 -43.50 15.95
CA TRP A 243 9.83 -44.39 15.76
C TRP A 243 10.00 -45.33 14.57
N PHE A 244 10.55 -44.86 13.44
CA PHE A 244 10.69 -45.63 12.21
C PHE A 244 11.66 -46.82 12.38
N PHE A 245 12.79 -46.61 13.07
CA PHE A 245 13.80 -47.66 13.25
C PHE A 245 13.66 -48.45 14.55
N TRP A 246 13.28 -47.81 15.65
CA TRP A 246 13.19 -48.45 16.97
C TRP A 246 11.75 -48.63 17.46
N GLY A 247 10.75 -48.33 16.63
CA GLY A 247 9.33 -48.55 16.91
C GLY A 247 9.00 -49.96 17.36
N GLU A 248 9.79 -50.95 16.94
CA GLU A 248 9.67 -52.35 17.37
C GLU A 248 9.94 -52.59 18.85
N HIS A 249 10.72 -51.73 19.49
CA HIS A 249 10.93 -51.80 20.94
C HIS A 249 9.80 -51.14 21.73
N PHE A 250 9.05 -50.22 21.11
CA PHE A 250 7.98 -49.47 21.76
C PHE A 250 6.61 -50.11 21.60
N LEU A 251 6.33 -50.70 20.44
CA LEU A 251 5.08 -51.39 20.15
C LEU A 251 5.36 -52.79 19.60
N PRO A 252 4.59 -53.81 20.04
CA PRO A 252 4.62 -55.13 19.44
C PRO A 252 4.40 -55.04 17.93
N ASP A 253 5.04 -55.95 17.19
CA ASP A 253 4.85 -56.06 15.75
C ASP A 253 3.37 -56.32 15.45
N SER A 254 2.71 -55.28 14.95
CA SER A 254 1.26 -55.25 14.73
C SER A 254 0.98 -54.31 13.58
N TYR A 255 -0.10 -54.55 12.85
CA TYR A 255 -0.54 -53.67 11.76
C TYR A 255 -0.74 -52.22 12.24
N ALA A 256 -1.12 -52.00 13.51
CA ALA A 256 -1.27 -50.67 14.08
C ALA A 256 0.03 -49.88 14.07
N ARG A 257 1.17 -50.51 14.39
CA ARG A 257 2.49 -49.90 14.33
C ARG A 257 2.83 -49.43 12.92
N HIS A 258 2.54 -50.26 11.92
CA HIS A 258 2.78 -49.96 10.51
C HIS A 258 1.92 -48.80 9.99
N ILE A 259 0.63 -48.78 10.38
CA ILE A 259 -0.29 -47.68 10.07
C ILE A 259 0.20 -46.38 10.70
N ILE A 260 0.53 -46.41 11.99
CA ILE A 260 1.02 -45.22 12.73
C ILE A 260 2.30 -44.70 12.09
N THR A 261 3.23 -45.57 11.74
CA THR A 261 4.51 -45.18 11.13
C THR A 261 4.30 -44.47 9.79
N THR A 262 3.46 -45.02 8.91
CA THR A 262 3.13 -44.38 7.64
C THR A 262 2.36 -43.07 7.83
N MET A 263 1.44 -42.99 8.80
CA MET A 263 0.75 -41.74 9.11
C MET A 263 1.67 -40.66 9.65
N LEU A 264 2.65 -41.03 10.50
CA LEU A 264 3.66 -40.10 10.99
C LEU A 264 4.52 -39.59 9.82
N TRP A 265 4.85 -40.43 8.86
CA TRP A 265 5.60 -40.06 7.65
C TRP A 265 4.77 -39.15 6.71
N ILE A 266 3.51 -39.47 6.45
CA ILE A 266 2.61 -38.58 5.67
C ILE A 266 2.51 -37.22 6.35
N SER A 267 2.35 -37.21 7.67
CA SER A 267 2.24 -35.98 8.46
C SER A 267 3.53 -35.17 8.43
N GLU A 268 4.69 -35.84 8.49
CA GLU A 268 6.04 -35.25 8.36
C GLU A 268 6.12 -34.34 7.13
N CYS A 269 5.74 -34.88 5.96
CA CYS A 269 5.75 -34.17 4.69
C CYS A 269 4.81 -32.94 4.66
N GLY A 270 3.85 -32.86 5.58
CA GLY A 270 2.91 -31.74 5.71
C GLY A 270 3.30 -30.70 6.76
N VAL A 271 3.91 -31.13 7.87
CA VAL A 271 4.22 -30.30 9.05
C VAL A 271 5.04 -29.08 8.66
N PHE A 272 6.03 -29.22 7.78
CA PHE A 272 6.86 -28.13 7.32
C PHE A 272 6.04 -27.01 6.62
N ALA A 273 5.17 -27.38 5.67
CA ALA A 273 4.35 -26.43 4.93
C ALA A 273 3.31 -25.75 5.84
N VAL A 274 2.63 -26.53 6.67
CA VAL A 274 1.66 -26.04 7.66
C VAL A 274 2.32 -25.05 8.61
N SER A 275 3.47 -25.41 9.20
CA SER A 275 4.21 -24.56 10.14
C SER A 275 4.68 -23.25 9.48
N THR A 276 5.17 -23.34 8.24
CA THR A 276 5.60 -22.17 7.46
C THR A 276 4.44 -21.21 7.20
N ILE A 277 3.27 -21.71 6.80
CA ILE A 277 2.08 -20.88 6.55
C ILE A 277 1.55 -20.26 7.85
N ILE A 278 1.53 -21.00 8.96
CA ILE A 278 1.01 -20.51 10.25
C ILE A 278 1.91 -19.40 10.81
N ILE A 279 3.23 -19.62 10.82
CA ILE A 279 4.19 -18.75 11.52
C ILE A 279 4.57 -17.54 10.66
N ASN A 280 4.65 -17.70 9.33
CA ASN A 280 5.07 -16.62 8.44
C ASN A 280 3.88 -15.79 7.94
N SER A 281 3.67 -14.63 8.56
CA SER A 281 2.58 -13.73 8.21
C SER A 281 2.67 -13.10 6.81
N SER A 282 3.87 -13.02 6.20
CA SER A 282 3.98 -12.54 4.80
C SER A 282 3.49 -13.62 3.84
N VAL A 283 3.93 -14.86 4.03
CA VAL A 283 3.48 -16.02 3.27
C VAL A 283 1.96 -16.17 3.40
N ARG A 284 1.43 -16.15 4.63
CA ARG A 284 -0.02 -16.24 4.88
C ARG A 284 -0.85 -15.19 4.15
N ARG A 285 -0.41 -13.92 4.16
CA ARG A 285 -1.10 -12.84 3.42
C ARG A 285 -1.12 -13.10 1.92
N ARG A 286 -0.03 -13.63 1.35
CA ARG A 286 0.06 -13.97 -0.08
C ARG A 286 -0.78 -15.20 -0.42
N VAL A 287 -0.75 -16.25 0.40
CA VAL A 287 -1.62 -17.43 0.25
C VAL A 287 -3.09 -17.00 0.29
N ASN A 288 -3.49 -16.18 1.27
CA ASN A 288 -4.85 -15.66 1.35
C ASN A 288 -5.22 -14.84 0.12
N SER A 289 -4.29 -13.99 -0.37
CA SER A 289 -4.51 -13.24 -1.61
C SER A 289 -4.73 -14.15 -2.81
N MET A 290 -3.97 -15.24 -2.95
CA MET A 290 -4.15 -16.20 -4.04
C MET A 290 -5.49 -16.95 -3.92
N LEU A 291 -5.86 -17.38 -2.71
CA LEU A 291 -7.15 -18.01 -2.46
C LEU A 291 -8.33 -17.06 -2.74
N THR A 292 -8.19 -15.76 -2.42
CA THR A 292 -9.20 -14.76 -2.77
C THR A 292 -9.25 -14.52 -4.28
N THR A 293 -8.11 -14.47 -4.98
CA THR A 293 -8.09 -14.28 -6.44
C THR A 293 -8.74 -15.45 -7.16
N VAL A 294 -8.52 -16.69 -6.71
CA VAL A 294 -9.19 -17.88 -7.29
C VAL A 294 -10.71 -17.78 -7.11
N LYS A 295 -11.18 -17.34 -5.93
CA LYS A 295 -12.61 -17.06 -5.72
C LYS A 295 -13.12 -15.96 -6.65
N THR A 296 -12.35 -14.90 -6.88
CA THR A 296 -12.76 -13.83 -7.80
C THR A 296 -12.80 -14.30 -9.25
N ILE A 297 -11.85 -15.13 -9.71
CA ILE A 297 -11.87 -15.70 -11.07
C ILE A 297 -13.08 -16.63 -11.25
N SER A 298 -13.42 -17.42 -10.23
CA SER A 298 -14.62 -18.27 -10.27
C SER A 298 -15.93 -17.48 -10.23
N ILE A 299 -15.93 -16.25 -9.71
CA ILE A 299 -17.07 -15.32 -9.76
C ILE A 299 -17.09 -14.54 -11.08
N LEU A 300 -15.93 -14.37 -11.74
CA LEU A 300 -15.75 -13.72 -13.03
C LEU A 300 -16.11 -14.58 -14.24
N ALA A 301 -16.68 -15.78 -14.05
CA ALA A 301 -17.59 -16.37 -15.03
C ALA A 301 -18.88 -15.51 -15.10
N MET A 302 -18.71 -14.24 -15.46
CA MET A 302 -19.68 -13.13 -15.49
C MET A 302 -20.26 -12.93 -16.89
N ASP A 303 -19.99 -13.86 -17.80
CA ASP A 303 -20.19 -13.74 -19.25
C ASP A 303 -21.68 -13.70 -19.66
N HIS A 304 -22.58 -13.76 -18.69
CA HIS A 304 -24.04 -13.76 -18.87
C HIS A 304 -24.79 -12.75 -18.00
N LEU A 305 -24.12 -11.72 -17.46
CA LEU A 305 -24.83 -10.68 -16.72
C LEU A 305 -25.69 -9.84 -17.68
N PRO A 306 -26.99 -9.65 -17.40
CA PRO A 306 -27.85 -8.82 -18.23
C PRO A 306 -27.34 -7.37 -18.23
N TYR A 307 -27.51 -6.68 -19.36
CA TYR A 307 -27.09 -5.28 -19.56
C TYR A 307 -27.50 -4.37 -18.39
N GLU A 308 -28.72 -4.53 -17.87
CA GLU A 308 -29.23 -3.74 -16.75
C GLU A 308 -28.44 -3.90 -15.45
N LEU A 309 -27.91 -5.10 -15.20
CA LEU A 309 -27.11 -5.37 -14.01
C LEU A 309 -25.70 -4.81 -14.18
N VAL A 310 -25.12 -4.92 -15.39
CA VAL A 310 -23.83 -4.28 -15.72
C VAL A 310 -23.96 -2.76 -15.61
N ASP A 311 -25.01 -2.16 -16.16
CA ASP A 311 -25.31 -0.73 -16.07
C ASP A 311 -25.44 -0.27 -14.61
N ARG A 312 -26.22 -1.00 -13.81
CA ARG A 312 -26.39 -0.69 -12.38
C ARG A 312 -25.07 -0.80 -11.62
N LEU A 313 -24.22 -1.78 -11.92
CA LEU A 313 -22.91 -1.93 -11.28
C LEU A 313 -21.97 -0.80 -11.69
N LEU A 314 -21.86 -0.53 -12.99
CA LEU A 314 -20.98 0.51 -13.52
C LEU A 314 -21.39 1.90 -13.03
N HIS A 315 -22.68 2.16 -12.82
CA HIS A 315 -23.20 3.40 -12.23
C HIS A 315 -22.56 3.77 -10.88
N PHE A 316 -22.13 2.79 -10.07
CA PHE A 316 -21.49 3.06 -8.78
C PHE A 316 -19.96 3.15 -8.84
N LEU A 317 -19.33 2.83 -9.98
CA LEU A 317 -17.88 2.78 -10.08
C LEU A 317 -17.25 4.14 -10.40
N PRO A 318 -16.12 4.51 -9.77
CA PRO A 318 -15.32 5.69 -10.12
C PRO A 318 -14.89 5.71 -11.60
N LEU A 319 -14.65 6.91 -12.14
CA LEU A 319 -14.26 7.11 -13.55
C LEU A 319 -12.98 6.33 -13.93
N LYS A 320 -12.02 6.20 -13.01
CA LYS A 320 -10.77 5.47 -13.22
C LYS A 320 -11.03 3.97 -13.43
N ASP A 321 -11.96 3.42 -12.66
CA ASP A 321 -12.30 2.01 -12.72
C ASP A 321 -13.09 1.73 -14.00
N LEU A 322 -13.99 2.64 -14.41
CA LEU A 322 -14.63 2.56 -15.72
C LEU A 322 -13.64 2.56 -16.88
N LYS A 323 -12.64 3.45 -16.88
CA LYS A 323 -11.60 3.46 -17.93
C LYS A 323 -10.81 2.15 -17.96
N THR A 324 -10.58 1.57 -16.79
CA THR A 324 -9.87 0.28 -16.64
C THR A 324 -10.73 -0.87 -17.16
N ILE A 325 -12.02 -0.90 -16.80
CA ILE A 325 -13.00 -1.90 -17.27
C ILE A 325 -13.17 -1.80 -18.77
N ARG A 326 -13.38 -0.59 -19.31
CA ARG A 326 -13.45 -0.38 -20.76
C ARG A 326 -12.21 -0.94 -21.42
N LYS A 327 -11.00 -0.52 -20.99
CA LYS A 327 -9.74 -0.98 -21.57
C LYS A 327 -9.57 -2.50 -21.49
N ALA A 328 -10.02 -3.15 -20.42
CA ALA A 328 -9.93 -4.59 -20.25
C ALA A 328 -10.98 -5.35 -21.07
N ALA A 329 -12.16 -4.76 -21.27
CA ALA A 329 -13.26 -5.35 -22.04
C ALA A 329 -13.11 -5.11 -23.55
N THR A 330 -12.48 -4.00 -23.97
CA THR A 330 -12.19 -3.72 -25.39
C THR A 330 -11.26 -4.80 -25.96
N GLY A 331 -11.77 -5.56 -26.93
CA GLY A 331 -11.03 -6.65 -27.58
C GLY A 331 -11.33 -8.05 -27.03
N ASN A 332 -12.17 -8.17 -25.99
CA ASN A 332 -12.71 -9.46 -25.55
C ASN A 332 -14.20 -9.57 -25.93
N PRO A 333 -14.59 -10.47 -26.87
CA PRO A 333 -15.98 -10.63 -27.28
C PRO A 333 -16.91 -11.05 -26.13
N GLU A 334 -16.40 -11.77 -25.13
CA GLU A 334 -17.18 -12.20 -23.96
C GLU A 334 -17.56 -11.03 -23.03
N LEU A 335 -16.86 -9.90 -23.14
CA LEU A 335 -17.07 -8.70 -22.32
C LEU A 335 -17.63 -7.52 -23.13
N GLU A 336 -18.18 -7.75 -24.33
CA GLU A 336 -18.68 -6.68 -25.20
C GLU A 336 -19.72 -5.79 -24.50
N THR A 337 -20.64 -6.40 -23.74
CA THR A 337 -21.64 -5.65 -22.94
C THR A 337 -20.98 -4.71 -21.94
N TRP A 338 -19.91 -5.16 -21.26
CA TRP A 338 -19.15 -4.33 -20.32
C TRP A 338 -18.43 -3.18 -21.02
N ALA A 339 -17.86 -3.43 -22.20
CA ALA A 339 -17.20 -2.40 -22.99
C ALA A 339 -18.19 -1.30 -23.42
N VAL A 340 -19.36 -1.70 -23.95
CA VAL A 340 -20.41 -0.77 -24.42
C VAL A 340 -20.96 0.06 -23.28
N VAL A 341 -21.33 -0.56 -22.16
CA VAL A 341 -21.89 0.17 -21.01
C VAL A 341 -20.82 1.07 -20.37
N ALA A 342 -19.57 0.61 -20.25
CA ALA A 342 -18.50 1.44 -19.72
C ALA A 342 -18.24 2.66 -20.61
N GLU A 343 -18.28 2.50 -21.93
CA GLU A 343 -18.12 3.59 -22.88
C GLU A 343 -19.29 4.59 -22.82
N ASP A 344 -20.53 4.09 -22.73
CA ASP A 344 -21.71 4.92 -22.53
C ASP A 344 -21.61 5.76 -21.25
N HIS A 345 -21.21 5.16 -20.13
CA HIS A 345 -20.95 5.91 -18.90
C HIS A 345 -19.80 6.91 -19.02
N LEU A 346 -18.74 6.60 -19.78
CA LEU A 346 -17.60 7.51 -19.94
C LEU A 346 -17.95 8.75 -20.77
N HIS A 347 -18.86 8.62 -21.75
CA HIS A 347 -19.31 9.74 -22.58
C HIS A 347 -20.43 10.54 -21.93
N GLN A 348 -21.39 9.87 -21.30
CA GLN A 348 -22.58 10.55 -20.81
C GLN A 348 -22.42 11.09 -19.38
N ARG A 349 -21.37 10.73 -18.63
CA ARG A 349 -21.13 11.22 -17.26
C ARG A 349 -20.83 12.70 -17.17
N PHE A 350 -21.39 13.30 -16.12
CA PHE A 350 -21.19 14.70 -15.79
C PHE A 350 -21.16 14.90 -14.28
N PHE A 351 -20.53 15.99 -13.87
CA PHE A 351 -20.42 16.38 -12.48
C PHE A 351 -21.48 17.41 -12.11
N LEU A 352 -21.94 17.36 -10.87
CA LEU A 352 -22.88 18.31 -10.29
C LEU A 352 -22.19 19.13 -9.21
N ASP A 353 -22.30 20.45 -9.34
CA ASP A 353 -22.04 21.41 -8.27
C ASP A 353 -23.39 21.85 -7.72
N ILE A 354 -23.71 21.37 -6.53
CA ILE A 354 -25.01 21.54 -5.87
C ILE A 354 -24.90 22.67 -4.86
N HIS A 355 -25.67 23.73 -5.04
CA HIS A 355 -25.81 24.80 -4.06
C HIS A 355 -27.21 24.76 -3.45
N ILE A 356 -27.27 24.48 -2.15
CA ILE A 356 -28.49 24.41 -1.37
C ILE A 356 -28.55 25.67 -0.51
N TYR A 357 -29.59 26.45 -0.69
CA TYR A 357 -29.85 27.65 0.10
C TYR A 357 -31.09 27.42 0.95
N ILE A 358 -30.97 27.63 2.26
CA ILE A 358 -32.11 27.47 3.18
C ILE A 358 -32.46 28.86 3.71
N ARG A 359 -33.62 29.39 3.32
CA ARG A 359 -34.08 30.72 3.72
C ARG A 359 -35.28 30.61 4.65
N TYR A 360 -35.22 31.35 5.76
CA TYR A 360 -36.37 31.63 6.61
C TYR A 360 -37.13 32.85 6.06
N LYS A 361 -38.45 32.81 6.07
CA LYS A 361 -39.25 34.03 5.90
C LYS A 361 -39.05 34.89 7.15
N ASP A 362 -38.55 36.12 7.00
CA ASP A 362 -38.55 37.08 8.10
C ASP A 362 -40.01 37.36 8.52
N GLU A 363 -40.27 37.33 9.83
CA GLU A 363 -41.62 37.47 10.42
C GLU A 363 -42.28 38.84 10.16
N GLY A 364 -41.56 39.80 9.56
CA GLY A 364 -42.03 41.17 9.33
C GLY A 364 -42.95 41.40 8.11
N GLU A 365 -43.37 40.36 7.40
CA GLU A 365 -44.17 40.49 6.16
C GLU A 365 -45.51 39.73 6.20
N ILE A 366 -45.99 39.36 7.40
CA ILE A 366 -47.29 38.71 7.59
C ILE A 366 -48.15 39.60 8.51
N ASP A 367 -49.22 40.16 7.94
CA ASP A 367 -50.25 40.93 8.65
C ASP A 367 -51.01 40.00 9.63
N ASP A 368 -51.06 40.38 10.89
CA ASP A 368 -51.01 39.46 12.04
C ASP A 368 -52.39 39.10 12.64
N SER A 369 -53.35 38.67 11.82
CA SER A 369 -54.67 38.26 12.34
C SER A 369 -55.08 36.84 11.88
N ASP A 370 -55.10 35.91 12.84
CA ASP A 370 -55.90 34.67 12.86
C ASP A 370 -55.36 33.38 12.21
N ILE A 371 -54.05 33.10 12.23
CA ILE A 371 -53.53 31.80 11.77
C ILE A 371 -52.89 30.98 12.90
N ASP A 372 -53.47 29.80 13.15
CA ASP A 372 -53.06 28.70 14.04
C ASP A 372 -51.55 28.39 13.98
N ASP A 373 -50.86 28.51 15.13
CA ASP A 373 -49.41 28.38 15.32
C ASP A 373 -48.82 27.06 14.82
N SER A 374 -49.61 25.98 14.80
CA SER A 374 -49.15 24.65 14.41
C SER A 374 -48.92 24.48 12.89
N LYS A 375 -49.64 25.24 12.05
CA LYS A 375 -49.46 25.23 10.57
C LYS A 375 -48.49 26.29 10.07
N LYS A 376 -48.20 27.33 10.88
CA LYS A 376 -47.28 28.43 10.54
C LYS A 376 -45.83 27.93 10.42
N LYS A 377 -45.46 26.89 11.17
CA LYS A 377 -44.07 26.38 11.22
C LYS A 377 -43.64 25.61 9.96
N GLU A 378 -44.56 24.90 9.30
CA GLU A 378 -44.24 24.08 8.11
C GLU A 378 -44.20 24.89 6.81
N GLN A 379 -44.83 26.08 6.77
CA GLN A 379 -44.89 26.94 5.57
C GLN A 379 -43.78 28.00 5.49
N ASN A 380 -42.97 28.17 6.54
CA ASN A 380 -42.02 29.28 6.62
C ASN A 380 -40.61 28.98 6.09
N GLU A 381 -40.31 27.72 5.78
CA GLU A 381 -39.01 27.33 5.23
C GLU A 381 -39.08 27.23 3.70
N LYS A 382 -38.31 28.10 3.02
CA LYS A 382 -38.12 27.99 1.57
C LYS A 382 -36.73 27.47 1.29
N ILE A 383 -36.66 26.25 0.78
CA ILE A 383 -35.41 25.68 0.27
C ILE A 383 -35.27 26.10 -1.19
N GLN A 384 -34.16 26.75 -1.50
CA GLN A 384 -33.78 27.13 -2.84
C GLN A 384 -32.63 26.23 -3.29
N LEU A 385 -32.80 25.63 -4.46
CA LEU A 385 -31.82 24.72 -5.03
C LEU A 385 -31.30 25.28 -6.35
N CYS A 386 -29.97 25.37 -6.45
CA CYS A 386 -29.25 25.66 -7.68
C CYS A 386 -28.32 24.48 -7.95
N VAL A 387 -28.56 23.74 -9.03
CA VAL A 387 -27.69 22.62 -9.43
C VAL A 387 -27.06 22.97 -10.77
N LYS A 388 -25.74 23.09 -10.77
CA LYS A 388 -24.96 23.34 -11.97
C LYS A 388 -24.35 22.02 -12.45
N ARG A 389 -24.55 21.70 -13.71
CA ARG A 389 -23.92 20.57 -14.38
C ARG A 389 -22.62 21.04 -15.02
N LYS A 390 -21.55 20.30 -14.78
CA LYS A 390 -20.22 20.52 -15.35
C LYS A 390 -19.81 19.32 -16.21
N PHE A 391 -19.55 19.58 -17.49
CA PHE A 391 -19.08 18.55 -18.41
C PHE A 391 -17.59 18.29 -18.24
N VAL A 392 -17.21 17.01 -18.24
CA VAL A 392 -15.83 16.58 -17.99
C VAL A 392 -14.87 17.08 -19.07
N TYR A 393 -15.31 17.11 -20.33
CA TYR A 393 -14.46 17.40 -21.47
C TYR A 393 -14.54 18.85 -21.95
N GLU A 394 -15.71 19.50 -21.83
CA GLU A 394 -15.90 20.87 -22.34
C GLU A 394 -15.60 21.94 -21.29
N GLY A 395 -15.64 21.61 -20.00
CA GLY A 395 -15.46 22.59 -18.90
C GLY A 395 -16.61 23.61 -18.78
N SER A 396 -17.59 23.57 -19.70
CA SER A 396 -18.83 24.33 -19.66
C SER A 396 -19.62 24.00 -18.40
N THR A 397 -20.30 25.01 -17.86
CA THR A 397 -21.17 24.89 -16.69
C THR A 397 -22.55 25.41 -17.07
N GLU A 398 -23.57 24.57 -16.98
CA GLU A 398 -24.95 24.91 -17.31
C GLU A 398 -25.89 24.60 -16.12
N LEU A 399 -27.08 25.19 -16.09
CA LEU A 399 -28.12 24.80 -15.13
C LEU A 399 -28.64 23.40 -15.49
N TRP A 400 -28.69 22.50 -14.50
CA TRP A 400 -29.13 21.13 -14.74
C TRP A 400 -30.66 21.05 -14.81
N ASP A 401 -31.18 20.44 -15.87
CA ASP A 401 -32.61 20.25 -16.12
C ASP A 401 -33.22 19.04 -15.38
N PHE A 402 -32.45 18.39 -14.50
CA PHE A 402 -32.82 17.17 -13.75
C PHE A 402 -33.09 15.92 -14.62
N LYS A 403 -32.69 15.94 -15.91
CA LYS A 403 -32.71 14.74 -16.76
C LYS A 403 -31.38 13.99 -16.66
N ASN A 404 -31.37 12.75 -17.13
CA ASN A 404 -30.16 11.92 -17.22
C ASN A 404 -29.45 11.70 -15.86
N TRP A 405 -30.23 11.62 -14.78
CA TRP A 405 -29.73 11.44 -13.41
C TRP A 405 -28.83 10.20 -13.23
N ARG A 406 -29.01 9.17 -14.07
CA ARG A 406 -28.14 7.96 -14.08
C ARG A 406 -26.67 8.24 -14.46
N TYR A 407 -26.35 9.40 -14.99
CA TYR A 407 -24.97 9.78 -15.32
C TYR A 407 -24.44 10.92 -14.44
N ALA A 408 -25.25 11.39 -13.49
CA ALA A 408 -24.93 12.52 -12.64
C ALA A 408 -24.12 12.09 -11.41
N TRP A 409 -23.01 12.77 -11.17
CA TRP A 409 -22.14 12.53 -10.01
C TRP A 409 -21.88 13.83 -9.26
N ILE A 410 -21.97 13.80 -7.94
CA ILE A 410 -21.76 14.98 -7.11
C ILE A 410 -20.26 15.30 -7.04
N GLN A 411 -19.87 16.48 -7.52
CA GLN A 411 -18.52 17.00 -7.36
C GLN A 411 -18.41 17.88 -6.12
N SER A 412 -19.30 18.85 -5.97
CA SER A 412 -19.31 19.71 -4.80
C SER A 412 -20.72 19.96 -4.30
N ILE A 413 -20.84 20.14 -3.00
CA ILE A 413 -22.08 20.58 -2.36
C ILE A 413 -21.74 21.81 -1.53
N CYS A 414 -22.49 22.89 -1.70
CA CYS A 414 -22.44 24.07 -0.89
C CYS A 414 -23.80 24.23 -0.20
N ILE A 415 -23.86 24.06 1.12
CA ILE A 415 -25.03 24.39 1.92
C ILE A 415 -24.80 25.80 2.46
N ASP A 416 -25.68 26.73 2.14
CA ASP A 416 -25.56 28.12 2.53
C ASP A 416 -26.86 28.61 3.15
N THR A 417 -26.83 29.06 4.41
CA THR A 417 -28.00 29.69 5.05
C THR A 417 -27.90 31.21 5.10
N SER A 418 -26.86 31.79 4.49
CA SER A 418 -26.72 33.25 4.43
C SER A 418 -27.75 33.88 3.48
N PHE A 419 -28.15 35.11 3.81
CA PHE A 419 -29.23 35.84 3.12
C PHE A 419 -28.89 36.31 1.70
N ASP A 420 -27.75 35.90 1.14
CA ASP A 420 -27.26 36.48 -0.11
C ASP A 420 -28.20 36.17 -1.29
N ARG A 421 -28.56 37.22 -2.03
CA ARG A 421 -29.52 37.16 -3.13
C ARG A 421 -28.78 36.60 -4.36
N CYS A 422 -29.16 35.40 -4.80
CA CYS A 422 -28.78 34.92 -6.13
C CYS A 422 -30.07 34.68 -6.91
N GLU A 423 -30.13 35.27 -8.10
CA GLU A 423 -31.34 35.40 -8.90
C GLU A 423 -31.69 34.10 -9.66
N ASP A 424 -30.75 33.17 -9.82
CA ASP A 424 -30.91 31.91 -10.61
C ASP A 424 -31.42 30.70 -9.79
N ARG A 425 -32.29 30.93 -8.78
CA ARG A 425 -32.65 29.88 -7.82
C ARG A 425 -34.09 29.38 -7.99
N THR A 426 -34.26 28.07 -8.14
CA THR A 426 -35.57 27.43 -8.09
C THR A 426 -35.96 27.10 -6.64
N VAL A 427 -37.13 27.53 -6.20
CA VAL A 427 -37.70 27.08 -4.92
C VAL A 427 -38.11 25.62 -5.08
N THR A 428 -37.71 24.77 -4.14
CA THR A 428 -37.91 23.33 -4.26
C THR A 428 -38.30 22.68 -2.92
N ALA A 429 -38.97 21.54 -3.01
CA ALA A 429 -39.33 20.73 -1.85
C ALA A 429 -38.11 19.94 -1.34
N LEU A 430 -38.08 19.65 -0.04
CA LEU A 430 -36.98 18.95 0.62
C LEU A 430 -36.72 17.58 -0.02
N GLU A 431 -37.76 16.85 -0.42
CA GLU A 431 -37.65 15.53 -1.04
C GLU A 431 -36.83 15.57 -2.33
N LYS A 432 -36.95 16.65 -3.12
CA LYS A 432 -36.16 16.81 -4.34
C LYS A 432 -34.69 17.04 -4.00
N VAL A 433 -34.39 17.82 -2.96
CA VAL A 433 -33.02 17.99 -2.46
C VAL A 433 -32.45 16.66 -1.98
N LEU A 434 -33.20 15.93 -1.14
CA LEU A 434 -32.80 14.62 -0.62
C LEU A 434 -32.52 13.61 -1.75
N ARG A 435 -33.31 13.63 -2.83
CA ARG A 435 -33.10 12.78 -4.01
C ARG A 435 -31.85 13.14 -4.82
N ILE A 436 -31.44 14.41 -4.83
CA ILE A 436 -30.27 14.86 -5.59
C ILE A 436 -28.99 14.60 -4.80
N ILE A 437 -29.00 14.87 -3.50
CA ILE A 437 -27.86 14.54 -2.63
C ILE A 437 -27.68 13.04 -2.44
N SER A 438 -28.69 12.22 -2.77
CA SER A 438 -28.58 10.76 -2.82
C SER A 438 -27.85 10.22 -4.07
N LEU A 439 -27.43 11.07 -5.01
CA LEU A 439 -26.57 10.70 -6.14
C LEU A 439 -25.12 10.36 -5.73
N PRO A 440 -24.39 9.49 -6.46
CA PRO A 440 -23.02 9.10 -6.12
C PRO A 440 -22.05 10.29 -6.10
N VAL A 441 -21.06 10.27 -5.19
CA VAL A 441 -20.04 11.33 -5.04
C VAL A 441 -18.80 10.99 -5.84
N ALA A 442 -18.28 11.95 -6.60
CA ALA A 442 -17.09 11.80 -7.43
C ALA A 442 -15.83 11.61 -6.57
N SER A 443 -15.34 10.38 -6.49
CA SER A 443 -14.01 10.07 -5.95
C SER A 443 -12.96 10.23 -7.05
N LEU A 444 -12.59 11.47 -7.39
CA LEU A 444 -11.47 11.71 -8.28
C LEU A 444 -10.17 11.92 -7.47
N GLU A 445 -9.11 11.20 -7.84
CA GLU A 445 -7.77 11.35 -7.25
C GLU A 445 -7.16 12.77 -7.40
N ARG A 446 -7.75 13.64 -8.24
CA ARG A 446 -7.22 14.97 -8.56
C ARG A 446 -8.17 16.14 -8.30
N SER A 447 -9.48 15.93 -8.28
CA SER A 447 -10.45 16.97 -7.92
C SER A 447 -11.07 16.61 -6.57
N LEU A 448 -10.85 17.47 -5.57
CA LEU A 448 -11.40 17.30 -4.24
C LEU A 448 -12.92 17.40 -4.33
N SER A 449 -13.63 16.30 -4.11
CA SER A 449 -15.04 16.39 -3.81
C SER A 449 -15.18 17.15 -2.50
N SER A 450 -15.89 18.27 -2.54
CA SER A 450 -15.95 19.19 -1.40
C SER A 450 -17.38 19.38 -0.94
N LEU A 451 -17.61 19.15 0.34
CA LEU A 451 -18.79 19.63 1.05
C LEU A 451 -18.41 20.95 1.73
N GLU A 452 -19.01 22.05 1.30
CA GLU A 452 -18.88 23.37 1.91
C GLU A 452 -20.18 23.71 2.65
N ILE A 453 -20.08 24.06 3.92
CA ILE A 453 -21.20 24.47 4.78
C ILE A 453 -20.91 25.91 5.20
N LYS A 454 -21.76 26.85 4.82
CA LYS A 454 -21.66 28.29 5.09
C LYS A 454 -22.84 28.75 5.93
N CYS A 455 -22.58 29.17 7.17
CA CYS A 455 -23.57 29.65 8.14
C CYS A 455 -24.69 28.61 8.39
N ILE A 456 -25.05 28.31 9.64
CA ILE A 456 -26.34 27.64 9.90
C ILE A 456 -27.03 28.42 11.01
N ALA A 457 -28.09 29.15 10.66
CA ALA A 457 -28.93 29.77 11.66
C ALA A 457 -29.69 28.67 12.46
N PRO A 458 -29.88 28.81 13.78
CA PRO A 458 -30.56 27.80 14.60
C PRO A 458 -31.97 27.42 14.10
N SER A 459 -32.66 28.34 13.44
CA SER A 459 -34.03 28.14 12.92
C SER A 459 -34.15 27.19 11.73
N VAL A 460 -33.06 26.92 10.99
CA VAL A 460 -33.02 26.03 9.81
C VAL A 460 -32.38 24.68 10.10
N MET A 461 -32.25 24.35 11.39
CA MET A 461 -31.50 23.18 11.85
C MET A 461 -32.16 21.84 11.54
N ASP A 462 -33.49 21.74 11.58
CA ASP A 462 -34.17 20.46 11.29
C ASP A 462 -33.96 20.05 9.82
N THR A 463 -34.13 21.01 8.91
CA THR A 463 -33.87 20.87 7.47
C THR A 463 -32.40 20.60 7.18
N GLY A 464 -31.51 21.39 7.78
CA GLY A 464 -30.06 21.24 7.65
C GLY A 464 -29.59 19.87 8.14
N SER A 465 -30.09 19.41 9.28
CA SER A 465 -29.77 18.09 9.85
C SER A 465 -30.26 16.96 8.95
N LYS A 466 -31.49 17.03 8.41
CA LYS A 466 -31.99 16.05 7.43
C LYS A 466 -31.11 15.97 6.19
N ILE A 467 -30.65 17.11 5.67
CA ILE A 467 -29.72 17.17 4.53
C ILE A 467 -28.37 16.57 4.91
N LEU A 468 -27.78 16.95 6.06
CA LEU A 468 -26.48 16.42 6.53
C LEU A 468 -26.53 14.91 6.78
N HIS A 469 -27.62 14.40 7.34
CA HIS A 469 -27.83 12.97 7.56
C HIS A 469 -27.90 12.21 6.23
N ALA A 470 -28.59 12.74 5.23
CA ALA A 470 -28.62 12.16 3.88
C ALA A 470 -27.26 12.27 3.16
N LEU A 471 -26.40 13.21 3.57
CA LEU A 471 -25.05 13.39 3.07
C LEU A 471 -24.00 12.48 3.75
N ARG A 472 -24.39 11.41 4.46
CA ARG A 472 -23.49 10.36 4.99
C ARG A 472 -22.78 9.59 3.86
N LYS A 473 -21.99 10.29 3.07
CA LYS A 473 -21.19 9.83 1.93
C LYS A 473 -19.79 10.38 2.08
N THR A 474 -18.87 9.72 1.39
CA THR A 474 -17.43 9.97 1.54
C THR A 474 -17.00 11.14 0.64
N PHE A 475 -17.12 12.37 1.15
CA PHE A 475 -16.45 13.52 0.54
C PHE A 475 -14.97 13.53 0.94
N ASN A 476 -14.10 13.93 0.01
CA ASN A 476 -12.68 14.02 0.29
C ASN A 476 -12.35 15.26 1.14
N GLN A 477 -13.13 16.32 1.00
CA GLN A 477 -12.93 17.59 1.68
C GLN A 477 -14.22 18.08 2.34
N LEU A 478 -14.14 18.46 3.61
CA LEU A 478 -15.18 19.19 4.33
C LEU A 478 -14.68 20.61 4.62
N ARG A 479 -15.42 21.63 4.22
CA ARG A 479 -15.15 23.04 4.53
C ARG A 479 -16.33 23.61 5.30
N ILE A 480 -16.08 24.13 6.48
CA ILE A 480 -17.08 24.80 7.29
C ILE A 480 -16.65 26.25 7.42
N LYS A 481 -17.50 27.18 6.99
CA LYS A 481 -17.21 28.62 6.97
C LYS A 481 -18.28 29.40 7.73
N ASN A 482 -17.86 30.45 8.43
CA ASN A 482 -18.76 31.46 9.01
C ASN A 482 -19.89 30.87 9.88
N VAL A 483 -19.59 29.92 10.77
CA VAL A 483 -20.61 29.42 11.69
C VAL A 483 -20.65 30.35 12.91
N TRP A 484 -21.68 31.19 12.95
CA TRP A 484 -21.95 32.13 14.03
C TRP A 484 -22.82 31.46 15.09
N HIS A 485 -22.38 31.46 16.35
CA HIS A 485 -23.10 30.92 17.52
C HIS A 485 -23.74 29.53 17.29
N THR A 486 -22.92 28.47 17.39
CA THR A 486 -23.46 27.11 17.43
C THR A 486 -24.24 26.91 18.71
N ASP A 487 -25.55 26.67 18.60
CA ASP A 487 -26.27 25.88 19.58
C ASP A 487 -25.54 24.53 19.73
N SER A 488 -25.42 24.03 20.96
CA SER A 488 -24.84 22.72 21.31
C SER A 488 -25.30 21.60 20.37
N SER A 489 -26.56 21.61 19.94
CA SER A 489 -27.12 20.63 19.00
C SER A 489 -26.41 20.60 17.64
N ILE A 490 -25.98 21.74 17.08
CA ILE A 490 -25.27 21.80 15.80
C ILE A 490 -23.88 21.18 15.93
N SER A 491 -23.21 21.50 17.05
CA SER A 491 -21.90 20.96 17.39
C SER A 491 -21.97 19.44 17.42
N ASP A 492 -22.99 18.87 18.04
CA ASP A 492 -23.15 17.41 18.18
C ASP A 492 -23.43 16.72 16.84
N HIS A 493 -24.27 17.29 15.97
CA HIS A 493 -24.48 16.72 14.63
C HIS A 493 -23.22 16.81 13.76
N LEU A 494 -22.47 17.91 13.85
CA LEU A 494 -21.18 18.05 13.16
C LEU A 494 -20.12 17.13 13.75
N LYS A 495 -20.12 16.87 15.07
CA LYS A 495 -19.26 15.88 15.75
C LYS A 495 -19.59 14.49 15.22
N ASP A 496 -20.85 14.10 15.20
CA ASP A 496 -21.29 12.79 14.71
C ASP A 496 -20.88 12.61 13.25
N TYR A 497 -21.18 13.59 12.40
CA TYR A 497 -20.81 13.57 10.99
C TYR A 497 -19.30 13.52 10.77
N ALA A 498 -18.52 14.34 11.49
CA ALA A 498 -17.06 14.35 11.41
C ALA A 498 -16.45 13.08 11.99
N SER A 499 -17.06 12.45 12.98
CA SER A 499 -16.57 11.22 13.63
C SER A 499 -16.82 9.99 12.74
N GLU A 500 -17.97 9.91 12.08
CA GLU A 500 -18.37 8.81 11.21
C GLU A 500 -17.79 8.93 9.78
N GLY A 501 -17.64 10.15 9.25
CA GLY A 501 -17.24 10.34 7.86
C GLY A 501 -15.75 10.10 7.57
N THR A 502 -15.42 9.55 6.39
CA THR A 502 -14.04 9.35 5.93
C THR A 502 -13.53 10.57 5.15
N PHE A 503 -13.46 11.73 5.79
CA PHE A 503 -12.86 12.92 5.16
C PHE A 503 -11.35 12.77 5.10
N LEU A 504 -10.72 13.18 4.01
CA LEU A 504 -9.26 13.26 3.95
C LEU A 504 -8.77 14.60 4.49
N GLN A 505 -9.59 15.64 4.38
CA GLN A 505 -9.26 17.00 4.81
C GLN A 505 -10.48 17.74 5.36
N THR A 506 -10.31 18.42 6.49
CA THR A 506 -11.31 19.30 7.07
C THR A 506 -10.74 20.71 7.24
N PHE A 507 -11.49 21.73 6.81
CA PHE A 507 -11.12 23.14 6.91
C PHE A 507 -12.19 23.91 7.67
N TYR A 508 -11.76 24.75 8.61
CA TYR A 508 -12.62 25.68 9.33
C TYR A 508 -12.10 27.11 9.12
N ASP A 509 -12.88 27.93 8.41
CA ASP A 509 -12.57 29.35 8.20
C ASP A 509 -13.55 30.22 9.02
N ASP A 510 -13.01 31.05 9.91
CA ASP A 510 -13.76 32.03 10.71
C ASP A 510 -14.94 31.42 11.50
N VAL A 511 -14.67 30.33 12.23
CA VAL A 511 -15.66 29.65 13.09
C VAL A 511 -15.30 29.79 14.58
N LEU A 512 -16.25 30.22 15.39
CA LEU A 512 -16.22 30.01 16.85
C LEU A 512 -16.63 28.56 17.11
N ILE A 513 -15.64 27.66 17.15
CA ILE A 513 -15.90 26.23 17.35
C ILE A 513 -15.95 25.91 18.84
N ASP A 514 -16.94 25.13 19.25
CA ASP A 514 -17.01 24.45 20.54
C ASP A 514 -15.73 23.62 20.81
N VAL A 515 -15.22 23.71 22.05
CA VAL A 515 -14.03 22.98 22.49
C VAL A 515 -14.17 21.48 22.27
N ASP A 516 -15.37 20.94 22.48
CA ASP A 516 -15.60 19.49 22.36
C ASP A 516 -15.50 18.99 20.91
N LEU A 517 -15.88 19.80 19.90
CA LEU A 517 -15.77 19.39 18.49
C LEU A 517 -14.31 19.36 18.06
N VAL A 518 -13.52 20.36 18.44
CA VAL A 518 -12.09 20.36 18.14
C VAL A 518 -11.38 19.23 18.90
N LYS A 519 -11.83 18.89 20.11
CA LYS A 519 -11.34 17.72 20.86
C LYS A 519 -11.61 16.41 20.11
N ALA A 520 -12.84 16.20 19.63
CA ALA A 520 -13.20 15.02 18.86
C ALA A 520 -12.39 14.88 17.55
N LEU A 521 -12.13 16.00 16.87
CA LEU A 521 -11.29 16.04 15.66
C LEU A 521 -9.83 15.66 15.94
N ILE A 522 -9.27 16.17 17.04
CA ILE A 522 -7.91 15.83 17.47
C ILE A 522 -7.85 14.34 17.87
N ASP A 523 -8.83 13.83 18.61
CA ASP A 523 -8.88 12.41 18.99
C ASP A 523 -8.98 11.49 17.77
N LYS A 524 -9.75 11.89 16.75
CA LYS A 524 -9.82 11.16 15.48
C LYS A 524 -8.51 11.24 14.71
N TRP A 525 -7.86 12.40 14.69
CA TRP A 525 -6.52 12.55 14.13
C TRP A 525 -5.51 11.67 14.87
N LEU A 526 -5.52 11.60 16.20
CA LEU A 526 -4.62 10.71 16.96
C LEU A 526 -4.81 9.21 16.63
N ARG A 527 -5.98 8.83 16.10
CA ARG A 527 -6.31 7.46 15.68
C ARG A 527 -6.10 7.21 14.17
N SER A 528 -5.86 8.25 13.35
CA SER A 528 -5.84 8.14 11.89
C SER A 528 -4.76 9.01 11.24
N ASP A 529 -4.19 8.58 10.10
CA ASP A 529 -3.21 9.41 9.36
C ASP A 529 -3.89 10.55 8.55
N MET A 530 -4.90 11.23 9.12
CA MET A 530 -5.66 12.31 8.47
C MET A 530 -4.96 13.69 8.53
N TYR A 531 -5.33 14.60 7.63
CA TYR A 531 -4.88 16.01 7.67
C TYR A 531 -5.92 16.88 8.36
N LEU A 532 -5.51 17.60 9.41
CA LEU A 532 -6.38 18.48 10.19
C LEU A 532 -5.87 19.93 10.15
N SER A 533 -6.72 20.89 9.76
CA SER A 533 -6.44 22.32 9.84
C SER A 533 -7.63 23.05 10.46
N VAL A 534 -7.43 23.62 11.65
CA VAL A 534 -8.44 24.33 12.43
C VAL A 534 -7.89 25.69 12.81
N ALA A 535 -8.67 26.76 12.63
CA ALA A 535 -8.34 28.07 13.16
C ALA A 535 -9.10 28.28 14.48
N LEU A 536 -8.40 28.61 15.57
CA LEU A 536 -9.01 28.86 16.88
C LEU A 536 -9.09 30.35 17.18
N GLY A 537 -10.19 30.78 17.80
CA GLY A 537 -10.32 32.13 18.35
C GLY A 537 -9.42 32.36 19.57
N GLN A 538 -9.05 33.63 19.86
CA GLN A 538 -8.10 33.99 20.92
C GLN A 538 -8.47 33.48 22.32
N GLY A 539 -9.75 33.37 22.65
CA GLY A 539 -10.20 32.87 23.96
C GLY A 539 -10.02 31.37 24.16
N LEU A 540 -10.27 30.59 23.09
CA LEU A 540 -10.31 29.11 23.14
C LEU A 540 -8.92 28.46 23.20
N LEU A 541 -7.88 29.17 22.77
CA LEU A 541 -6.52 28.63 22.75
C LEU A 541 -6.04 28.23 24.15
N LYS A 542 -6.36 29.03 25.17
CA LYS A 542 -5.92 28.76 26.55
C LYS A 542 -6.56 27.49 27.10
N ASP A 543 -7.88 27.37 26.97
CA ASP A 543 -8.64 26.21 27.44
C ASP A 543 -8.19 24.92 26.75
N PHE A 544 -7.79 25.01 25.47
CA PHE A 544 -7.20 23.91 24.72
C PHE A 544 -5.84 23.46 25.24
N LEU A 545 -4.93 24.41 25.48
CA LEU A 545 -3.60 24.12 26.01
C LEU A 545 -3.69 23.42 27.38
N ASP A 546 -4.62 23.88 28.22
CA ASP A 546 -4.89 23.32 29.53
C ASP A 546 -5.50 21.90 29.43
N ALA A 547 -6.46 21.66 28.52
CA ALA A 547 -7.11 20.35 28.34
C ALA A 547 -6.17 19.22 27.88
N TYR A 548 -5.15 19.54 27.08
CA TYR A 548 -4.16 18.57 26.59
C TYR A 548 -2.85 18.59 27.38
N GLY A 549 -2.73 19.43 28.41
CA GLY A 549 -1.54 19.55 29.24
C GLY A 549 -0.29 19.98 28.47
N THR A 550 -0.45 20.68 27.34
CA THR A 550 0.68 21.15 26.52
C THR A 550 0.91 22.63 26.79
N ARG A 551 2.07 22.99 27.34
CA ARG A 551 2.42 24.41 27.60
C ARG A 551 2.86 25.15 26.34
N ASP A 552 3.26 24.42 25.31
CA ASP A 552 3.83 24.94 24.06
C ASP A 552 2.89 24.74 22.85
N GLY A 553 1.71 24.17 23.07
CA GLY A 553 0.73 23.91 22.00
C GLY A 553 1.10 22.77 21.06
N LEU A 554 2.09 21.95 21.41
CA LEU A 554 2.54 20.86 20.55
C LEU A 554 1.97 19.51 20.98
N ILE A 555 1.09 18.93 20.17
CA ILE A 555 0.56 17.57 20.37
C ILE A 555 1.27 16.61 19.41
N ARG A 556 1.91 15.56 19.94
CA ARG A 556 2.64 14.57 19.15
C ARG A 556 1.72 13.44 18.70
N HIS A 557 1.74 13.10 17.41
CA HIS A 557 0.99 11.95 16.92
C HIS A 557 1.64 10.62 17.41
N PRO A 558 0.87 9.58 17.78
CA PRO A 558 1.41 8.30 18.24
C PRO A 558 2.35 7.62 17.23
N SER A 559 2.10 7.81 15.93
CA SER A 559 2.96 7.27 14.87
C SER A 559 4.33 7.97 14.74
N ARG A 560 4.54 9.09 15.45
CA ARG A 560 5.72 9.96 15.41
C ARG A 560 6.08 10.53 14.03
N ARG A 561 5.16 10.44 13.06
CA ARG A 561 5.38 10.97 11.70
C ARG A 561 5.04 12.45 11.60
N CYS A 562 4.11 12.93 12.43
CA CYS A 562 3.61 14.29 12.43
C CYS A 562 3.41 14.78 13.88
N SER A 563 3.35 16.10 14.04
CA SER A 563 2.90 16.75 15.27
C SER A 563 2.02 17.92 14.90
N LEU A 564 1.02 18.15 15.75
CA LEU A 564 0.04 19.20 15.62
C LEU A 564 0.52 20.38 16.48
N LEU A 565 0.88 21.48 15.85
CA LEU A 565 1.16 22.73 16.55
C LEU A 565 -0.12 23.58 16.57
N ILE A 566 -0.59 23.93 17.76
CA ILE A 566 -1.79 24.73 18.00
C ILE A 566 -1.35 26.19 18.23
N GLU A 567 -1.48 27.03 17.20
CA GLU A 567 -1.20 28.48 17.26
C GLU A 567 -2.45 29.34 16.99
N ARG A 568 -2.36 30.65 17.30
CA ARG A 568 -3.46 31.65 17.20
C ARG A 568 -4.14 31.72 15.83
N LYS A 569 -3.40 31.41 14.78
CA LYS A 569 -3.86 31.18 13.42
C LYS A 569 -2.84 30.22 12.87
N VAL A 570 -3.29 29.11 12.29
CA VAL A 570 -2.50 28.10 11.59
C VAL A 570 -2.14 26.86 12.42
N ILE A 571 -2.70 25.73 11.99
CA ILE A 571 -2.20 24.38 12.26
C ILE A 571 -1.29 23.97 11.09
N VAL A 572 -0.04 23.58 11.37
CA VAL A 572 0.89 22.97 10.40
C VAL A 572 1.27 21.59 10.89
N GLU A 573 1.20 20.62 10.00
CA GLU A 573 1.81 19.30 10.20
C GLU A 573 3.33 19.45 10.28
N CYS A 574 3.89 19.35 11.48
CA CYS A 574 5.33 19.35 11.66
C CYS A 574 5.86 17.93 11.52
N ALA A 575 6.45 17.61 10.38
CA ALA A 575 7.29 16.43 10.25
C ALA A 575 8.53 16.59 11.15
N HIS A 576 8.80 15.58 11.97
CA HIS A 576 10.01 15.54 12.79
C HIS A 576 11.21 15.23 11.90
N TYR A 577 12.13 16.18 11.79
CA TYR A 577 13.39 15.97 11.09
C TYR A 577 14.52 15.93 12.11
N ASN A 578 15.37 14.90 12.01
CA ASN A 578 16.64 14.90 12.71
C ASN A 578 17.67 15.74 11.93
N LEU A 579 18.79 16.10 12.59
CA LEU A 579 19.90 16.87 12.01
C LEU A 579 20.34 16.30 10.65
N LYS A 580 20.47 14.97 10.52
CA LYS A 580 20.90 14.32 9.27
C LYS A 580 19.93 14.56 8.11
N GLN A 581 18.63 14.57 8.38
CA GLN A 581 17.64 14.82 7.33
C GLN A 581 17.57 16.31 6.97
N ALA A 582 17.72 17.22 7.94
CA ALA A 582 17.84 18.66 7.66
C ALA A 582 19.11 18.96 6.84
N GLN A 583 20.25 18.39 7.22
CA GLN A 583 21.50 18.46 6.45
C GLN A 583 21.36 17.84 5.06
N SER A 584 20.69 16.70 4.93
CA SER A 584 20.41 16.09 3.63
C SER A 584 19.56 17.01 2.74
N LEU A 585 18.52 17.65 3.29
CA LEU A 585 17.69 18.61 2.57
C LEU A 585 18.51 19.83 2.09
N ILE A 586 19.37 20.36 2.96
CA ILE A 586 20.27 21.48 2.64
C ILE A 586 21.32 21.04 1.60
N ALA A 587 21.88 19.84 1.72
CA ALA A 587 22.83 19.29 0.77
C ALA A 587 22.19 19.08 -0.61
N HIS A 588 20.96 18.58 -0.65
CA HIS A 588 20.18 18.48 -1.89
C HIS A 588 19.92 19.84 -2.51
N TRP A 589 19.56 20.86 -1.71
CA TRP A 589 19.44 22.24 -2.18
C TRP A 589 20.75 22.78 -2.76
N ARG A 590 21.90 22.53 -2.10
CA ARG A 590 23.22 22.94 -2.61
C ARG A 590 23.61 22.22 -3.90
N ASN A 591 23.22 20.95 -4.05
CA ASN A 591 23.50 20.13 -5.23
C ASN A 591 22.58 20.43 -6.42
N GLY A 592 21.75 21.47 -6.35
CA GLY A 592 20.82 21.83 -7.43
C GLY A 592 19.47 21.10 -7.38
N ASN A 593 19.28 20.19 -6.42
CA ASN A 593 18.09 19.37 -6.28
C ASN A 593 17.04 20.06 -5.39
N GLY A 594 16.53 21.21 -5.86
CA GLY A 594 15.37 21.89 -5.25
C GLY A 594 14.07 21.07 -5.31
N LEU A 595 14.08 19.96 -6.06
CA LEU A 595 12.96 19.06 -6.25
C LEU A 595 12.53 18.39 -4.95
N LEU A 596 13.40 18.10 -3.98
CA LEU A 596 12.97 17.52 -2.70
C LEU A 596 12.12 18.52 -1.89
N LEU A 597 12.49 19.80 -1.88
CA LEU A 597 11.65 20.86 -1.28
C LEU A 597 10.31 21.03 -2.01
N GLY A 598 10.24 20.75 -3.32
CA GLY A 598 9.02 20.82 -4.14
C GLY A 598 8.21 19.51 -4.28
N SER A 599 8.81 18.34 -4.05
CA SER A 599 8.24 16.99 -4.24
C SER A 599 7.69 16.40 -2.94
N PHE A 600 8.08 16.93 -1.78
CA PHE A 600 7.30 16.83 -0.55
C PHE A 600 6.05 17.72 -0.65
N ARG A 601 5.21 17.43 -1.65
CA ARG A 601 3.81 17.82 -1.63
C ARG A 601 3.17 17.09 -0.46
N VAL A 602 2.83 17.82 0.59
CA VAL A 602 1.61 17.48 1.32
C VAL A 602 0.51 17.40 0.25
N LYS A 603 -0.24 16.30 0.20
CA LYS A 603 -1.50 16.26 -0.55
C LYS A 603 -2.41 17.33 0.08
N GLY A 604 -2.35 18.58 -0.38
CA GLY A 604 -3.10 19.68 0.23
C GLY A 604 -2.85 21.00 -0.47
N GLY A 605 -3.93 21.75 -0.69
CA GLY A 605 -3.96 23.02 -1.39
C GLY A 605 -3.23 24.17 -0.67
N PHE A 606 -3.06 25.23 -1.45
CA PHE A 606 -2.30 26.45 -1.20
C PHE A 606 -2.63 27.14 0.13
N ARG A 607 -1.58 27.48 0.89
CA ARG A 607 -1.61 28.64 1.81
C ARG A 607 -0.88 29.79 1.12
N ASN A 608 -1.58 30.90 0.93
CA ASN A 608 -1.10 32.12 0.30
C ASN A 608 -0.47 33.05 1.34
N ASP A 609 0.74 32.73 1.77
CA ASP A 609 1.73 33.72 2.16
C ASP A 609 2.97 33.48 1.29
N PHE A 610 3.67 34.56 0.91
CA PHE A 610 4.65 34.64 -0.19
C PHE A 610 5.94 33.81 -0.03
N THR A 611 5.90 32.79 0.81
CA THR A 611 7.00 31.93 1.21
C THR A 611 6.44 30.51 1.30
N LYS A 612 7.01 29.54 0.57
CA LYS A 612 6.73 28.12 0.83
C LYS A 612 7.38 27.80 2.17
N GLN A 613 6.68 28.16 3.23
CA GLN A 613 7.18 28.08 4.58
C GLN A 613 6.97 26.66 5.09
N LYS A 614 8.05 25.89 5.17
CA LYS A 614 8.05 24.59 5.82
C LYS A 614 8.63 24.76 7.21
N THR A 615 7.75 24.73 8.21
CA THR A 615 8.17 24.76 9.61
C THR A 615 8.63 23.37 10.02
N ILE A 616 9.93 23.20 10.24
CA ILE A 616 10.52 22.00 10.81
C ILE A 616 10.67 22.24 12.32
N LEU A 617 10.06 21.36 13.12
CA LEU A 617 10.35 21.33 14.55
C LEU A 617 11.65 20.58 14.78
N LEU A 618 12.61 21.25 15.41
CA LEU A 618 13.86 20.65 15.87
C LEU A 618 13.82 20.58 17.39
N GLU A 619 14.13 19.41 17.94
CA GLU A 619 14.00 19.16 19.38
C GLU A 619 15.12 19.79 20.23
N THR A 620 16.22 20.27 19.65
CA THR A 620 17.37 20.76 20.41
C THR A 620 17.97 22.05 19.85
N GLU A 621 18.37 22.97 20.74
CA GLU A 621 19.08 24.20 20.37
C GLU A 621 20.39 23.90 19.64
N ASP A 622 21.05 22.78 20.01
CA ASP A 622 22.32 22.32 19.43
C ASP A 622 22.29 22.13 17.91
N ILE A 623 21.12 21.82 17.33
CA ILE A 623 21.00 21.62 15.88
C ILE A 623 21.12 22.95 15.14
N TRP A 624 20.53 24.03 15.68
CA TRP A 624 20.65 25.35 15.07
C TRP A 624 22.10 25.80 15.06
N ASP A 625 22.80 25.65 16.18
CA ASP A 625 24.20 26.05 16.28
C ASP A 625 25.10 25.22 15.35
N SER A 626 24.82 23.91 15.19
CA SER A 626 25.50 23.07 14.20
C SER A 626 25.23 23.52 12.76
N LEU A 627 23.99 23.88 12.41
CA LEU A 627 23.65 24.37 11.07
C LEU A 627 24.27 25.76 10.81
N VAL A 628 24.28 26.63 11.81
CA VAL A 628 24.95 27.93 11.72
C VAL A 628 26.46 27.73 11.54
N HIS A 629 27.09 26.87 12.33
CA HIS A 629 28.53 26.60 12.20
C HIS A 629 28.91 26.01 10.83
N GLU A 630 28.10 25.09 10.30
CA GLU A 630 28.39 24.40 9.03
C GLU A 630 28.10 25.27 7.79
N TYR A 631 27.06 26.11 7.84
CA TYR A 631 26.55 26.80 6.64
C TYR A 631 26.71 28.34 6.67
N CYS A 632 27.01 28.96 7.82
CA CYS A 632 27.00 30.41 7.99
C CYS A 632 28.37 31.09 7.81
N GLN A 633 29.26 30.57 6.95
CA GLN A 633 30.54 31.24 6.64
C GLN A 633 30.40 32.45 5.69
N LEU A 634 29.19 32.82 5.25
CA LEU A 634 28.96 33.83 4.21
C LEU A 634 27.99 34.93 4.70
N LYS A 635 28.56 36.12 4.96
CA LYS A 635 28.00 37.48 5.24
C LYS A 635 26.50 37.67 5.60
N ALA A 636 26.32 38.51 6.64
CA ALA A 636 25.13 39.21 7.15
C ALA A 636 24.07 38.34 7.86
N PHE A 637 24.19 38.30 9.19
CA PHE A 637 23.23 37.69 10.12
C PHE A 637 22.23 38.75 10.58
N HIS A 638 20.95 38.59 10.24
CA HIS A 638 19.89 39.21 11.03
C HIS A 638 19.49 38.22 12.12
N ARG A 639 19.46 38.67 13.39
CA ARG A 639 19.26 37.84 14.60
C ARG A 639 18.24 36.71 14.36
N GLY A 640 18.73 35.49 14.20
CA GLY A 640 17.91 34.28 14.07
C GLY A 640 17.60 33.82 12.66
N SER A 641 18.20 34.37 11.60
CA SER A 641 18.03 33.83 10.24
C SER A 641 19.30 33.89 9.39
N PHE A 642 19.43 32.94 8.46
CA PHE A 642 20.46 32.95 7.41
C PHE A 642 19.92 32.33 6.12
N ALA A 643 20.49 32.71 4.98
CA ALA A 643 20.04 32.27 3.66
C ALA A 643 21.13 31.50 2.92
N ILE A 644 20.81 30.30 2.43
CA ILE A 644 21.70 29.46 1.63
C ILE A 644 21.34 29.66 0.15
N ARG A 645 22.20 30.37 -0.59
CA ARG A 645 21.99 30.57 -2.04
C ARG A 645 22.04 29.23 -2.77
N HIS A 646 21.11 29.05 -3.71
CA HIS A 646 21.15 27.95 -4.66
C HIS A 646 22.38 28.10 -5.56
N HIS A 647 23.00 26.99 -6.00
CA HIS A 647 24.22 27.03 -6.82
C HIS A 647 24.03 27.87 -8.11
N PHE A 648 22.83 27.84 -8.69
CA PHE A 648 22.52 28.61 -9.91
C PHE A 648 22.03 30.04 -9.65
N ASP A 649 22.09 30.53 -8.41
CA ASP A 649 21.62 31.88 -8.03
C ASP A 649 20.14 32.13 -8.44
N THR A 650 19.34 31.06 -8.51
CA THR A 650 17.92 31.08 -8.85
C THR A 650 17.02 31.37 -7.65
N GLY A 651 17.59 31.30 -6.44
CA GLY A 651 16.90 31.55 -5.19
C GLY A 651 17.82 31.31 -3.99
N SER A 652 17.27 31.48 -2.81
CA SER A 652 17.92 31.19 -1.54
C SER A 652 16.99 30.44 -0.61
N LEU A 653 17.53 29.47 0.10
CA LEU A 653 16.85 28.76 1.18
C LEU A 653 17.10 29.54 2.47
N CYS A 654 16.12 30.30 2.91
CA CYS A 654 16.11 31.06 4.15
C CYS A 654 15.76 30.14 5.32
N LEU A 655 16.68 29.98 6.26
CA LEU A 655 16.43 29.33 7.54
C LEU A 655 16.15 30.42 8.57
N ARG A 656 15.03 30.34 9.29
CA ARG A 656 14.69 31.25 10.41
C ARG A 656 14.43 30.44 11.68
N LYS A 657 15.10 30.76 12.77
CA LYS A 657 14.82 30.25 14.12
C LYS A 657 13.79 31.17 14.79
N ASN A 658 12.58 30.63 15.03
CA ASN A 658 11.55 31.25 15.87
C ASN A 658 11.40 30.43 17.14
N GLY A 659 12.11 30.81 18.21
CA GLY A 659 12.14 30.03 19.45
C GLY A 659 12.76 28.64 19.24
N ARG A 660 11.99 27.58 19.48
CA ARG A 660 12.38 26.17 19.25
C ARG A 660 12.07 25.66 17.83
N CYS A 661 11.43 26.49 17.01
CA CYS A 661 11.05 26.10 15.65
C CYS A 661 12.09 26.59 14.65
N LEU A 662 12.47 25.71 13.71
CA LEU A 662 13.27 26.07 12.55
C LEU A 662 12.38 26.12 11.33
N THR A 663 12.22 27.30 10.78
CA THR A 663 11.45 27.50 9.57
C THR A 663 12.40 27.52 8.38
N LEU A 664 12.17 26.62 7.41
CA LEU A 664 12.80 26.70 6.09
C LEU A 664 11.84 27.35 5.11
N ASP A 665 12.36 28.34 4.41
CA ASP A 665 11.62 29.17 3.49
C ASP A 665 12.44 29.27 2.20
N VAL A 666 11.82 29.06 1.05
CA VAL A 666 12.47 29.20 -0.25
C VAL A 666 12.11 30.56 -0.81
N SER A 667 13.08 31.47 -0.83
CA SER A 667 12.98 32.75 -1.52
C SER A 667 13.49 32.59 -2.95
N TYR A 668 12.63 32.79 -3.93
CA TYR A 668 13.03 32.77 -5.34
C TYR A 668 13.66 34.12 -5.71
N LYS A 669 14.70 34.10 -6.54
CA LYS A 669 15.24 35.34 -7.11
C LYS A 669 14.23 35.84 -8.15
N ILE A 670 13.91 37.13 -8.10
CA ILE A 670 13.12 37.77 -9.14
C ILE A 670 14.00 37.89 -10.38
N PHE A 671 13.57 37.28 -11.48
CA PHE A 671 14.23 37.38 -12.77
C PHE A 671 13.62 38.54 -13.54
N ASN A 672 14.46 39.42 -14.09
CA ASN A 672 13.99 40.38 -15.08
C ASN A 672 13.72 39.66 -16.41
N LYS A 673 12.91 40.30 -17.25
CA LYS A 673 12.53 39.80 -18.59
C LYS A 673 13.74 39.35 -19.42
N VAL A 674 14.79 40.16 -19.47
CA VAL A 674 16.02 39.90 -20.24
C VAL A 674 16.66 38.57 -19.85
N LYS A 675 16.78 38.30 -18.54
CA LYS A 675 17.39 37.05 -18.07
C LYS A 675 16.52 35.82 -18.35
N PHE A 676 15.20 35.97 -18.29
CA PHE A 676 14.28 34.90 -18.67
C PHE A 676 14.36 34.58 -20.17
N GLU A 677 14.36 35.61 -21.02
CA GLU A 677 14.51 35.46 -22.47
C GLU A 677 15.84 34.78 -22.83
N THR A 678 16.93 35.16 -22.14
CA THR A 678 18.25 34.51 -22.33
C THR A 678 18.18 33.01 -22.05
N ILE A 679 17.45 32.58 -21.01
CA ILE A 679 17.31 31.14 -20.67
C ILE A 679 16.51 30.38 -21.73
N ILE A 680 15.48 31.00 -22.31
CA ILE A 680 14.69 30.41 -23.40
C ILE A 680 15.52 30.34 -24.69
N ASP A 681 16.27 31.40 -25.01
CA ASP A 681 17.16 31.44 -26.16
C ASP A 681 18.27 30.38 -26.08
N ASP A 682 18.90 30.24 -24.91
CA ASP A 682 19.92 29.21 -24.67
C ASP A 682 19.33 27.80 -24.85
N TRP A 683 18.10 27.57 -24.38
CA TRP A 683 17.38 26.31 -24.61
C TRP A 683 17.10 26.06 -26.11
N MET A 684 16.64 27.08 -26.83
CA MET A 684 16.38 26.99 -28.27
C MET A 684 17.64 26.84 -29.12
N LYS A 685 18.82 27.24 -28.61
CA LYS A 685 20.11 27.04 -29.28
C LYS A 685 20.75 25.68 -28.98
N GLY A 686 20.16 24.89 -28.10
CA GLY A 686 20.71 23.60 -27.66
C GLY A 686 21.81 23.73 -26.60
N ASP A 687 22.16 24.95 -26.20
CA ASP A 687 23.13 25.24 -25.13
C ASP A 687 22.41 25.34 -23.78
N GLY A 688 21.49 24.40 -23.54
CA GLY A 688 20.62 24.38 -22.37
C GLY A 688 21.35 24.13 -21.04
N LYS A 689 22.61 24.54 -20.86
CA LYS A 689 23.43 24.39 -19.65
C LYS A 689 22.71 24.77 -18.35
N TYR A 690 21.81 25.75 -18.39
CA TYR A 690 21.00 26.16 -17.24
C TYR A 690 19.86 25.19 -16.88
N VAL A 691 19.53 24.25 -17.77
CA VAL A 691 18.38 23.35 -17.69
C VAL A 691 18.79 21.87 -17.78
N THR A 692 19.85 21.52 -18.52
CA THR A 692 20.30 20.14 -18.81
C THR A 692 21.12 19.48 -17.71
N ILE A 693 21.55 20.22 -16.68
CA ILE A 693 22.29 19.65 -15.53
C ILE A 693 21.30 19.07 -14.52
N GLY A 694 20.78 17.88 -14.84
CA GLY A 694 20.27 16.89 -13.88
C GLY A 694 18.91 17.12 -13.20
N HIS A 695 18.21 18.25 -13.40
CA HIS A 695 16.94 18.50 -12.70
C HIS A 695 15.83 19.06 -13.59
N SER A 696 14.69 18.37 -13.59
CA SER A 696 13.56 18.55 -14.51
C SER A 696 12.59 19.70 -14.14
N ARG A 697 12.91 20.60 -13.19
CA ARG A 697 11.97 21.67 -12.78
C ARG A 697 12.61 22.87 -12.08
N ILE A 698 12.36 24.07 -12.60
CA ILE A 698 12.77 25.37 -12.04
C ILE A 698 11.53 26.27 -11.91
N GLU A 699 11.30 26.88 -10.75
CA GLU A 699 10.26 27.91 -10.57
C GLU A 699 10.94 29.27 -10.51
N MET A 700 10.46 30.23 -11.30
CA MET A 700 11.00 31.59 -11.39
C MET A 700 9.88 32.60 -11.20
N GLU A 701 10.16 33.63 -10.43
CA GLU A 701 9.30 34.82 -10.36
C GLU A 701 9.78 35.81 -11.40
N ILE A 702 8.87 36.28 -12.25
CA ILE A 702 9.17 37.24 -13.30
C ILE A 702 8.42 38.51 -12.98
N GLU A 703 9.19 39.61 -12.92
CA GLU A 703 8.62 40.94 -12.85
C GLU A 703 8.00 41.28 -14.20
N VAL A 704 6.68 41.40 -14.23
CA VAL A 704 5.97 41.80 -15.45
C VAL A 704 5.78 43.30 -15.39
N GLU A 705 6.72 44.04 -15.97
CA GLU A 705 6.47 45.42 -16.36
C GLU A 705 5.39 45.44 -17.44
N ARG A 706 4.52 46.45 -17.45
CA ARG A 706 3.40 46.59 -18.41
C ARG A 706 3.81 46.68 -19.89
N GLU A 707 5.11 46.64 -20.19
CA GLU A 707 5.62 46.68 -21.54
C GLU A 707 5.45 45.34 -22.25
N ARG A 708 4.87 45.37 -23.44
CA ARG A 708 4.48 44.22 -24.26
C ARG A 708 5.56 43.13 -24.27
N PHE A 709 5.17 41.88 -23.97
CA PHE A 709 5.99 40.73 -24.32
C PHE A 709 6.25 40.73 -25.84
N PRO A 710 7.42 40.24 -26.31
CA PRO A 710 7.59 39.94 -27.73
C PRO A 710 6.44 39.02 -28.21
N GLU A 711 6.04 39.12 -29.48
CA GLU A 711 4.86 38.41 -30.01
C GLU A 711 4.89 36.89 -29.73
N SER A 712 6.09 36.29 -29.66
CA SER A 712 6.33 34.89 -29.31
C SER A 712 5.94 34.49 -27.87
N LEU A 713 5.82 35.46 -26.96
CA LEU A 713 5.44 35.28 -25.55
C LEU A 713 4.15 36.02 -25.18
N SER A 714 3.40 36.50 -26.18
CA SER A 714 2.10 37.20 -25.99
C SER A 714 1.07 36.38 -25.19
N TRP A 715 1.18 35.04 -25.23
CA TRP A 715 0.36 34.13 -24.45
C TRP A 715 0.58 34.23 -22.92
N VAL A 716 1.71 34.75 -22.45
CA VAL A 716 1.97 34.92 -21.00
C VAL A 716 0.97 35.92 -20.37
N GLY A 717 0.46 36.86 -21.18
CA GLY A 717 -0.60 37.80 -20.77
C GLY A 717 -2.02 37.24 -20.88
N ASN A 718 -2.23 36.12 -21.59
CA ASN A 718 -3.55 35.56 -21.84
C ASN A 718 -3.93 34.56 -20.73
N GLU A 719 -5.06 34.76 -20.03
CA GLU A 719 -5.45 33.94 -18.88
C GLU A 719 -5.84 32.50 -19.26
N GLU A 720 -6.21 32.25 -20.52
CA GLU A 720 -6.68 30.93 -20.97
C GLU A 720 -5.54 29.92 -21.22
N ILE A 721 -4.32 30.38 -21.52
CA ILE A 721 -3.20 29.48 -21.87
C ILE A 721 -2.35 29.22 -20.62
N SER A 722 -2.73 28.20 -19.85
CA SER A 722 -2.01 27.85 -18.63
C SER A 722 -0.65 27.16 -18.84
N ARG A 723 -0.36 26.67 -20.06
CA ARG A 723 0.83 25.84 -20.36
C ARG A 723 1.32 26.02 -21.80
N VAL A 724 2.63 26.10 -21.99
CA VAL A 724 3.32 26.11 -23.29
C VAL A 724 4.49 25.13 -23.26
N PHE A 725 4.76 24.48 -24.39
CA PHE A 725 5.89 23.56 -24.55
C PHE A 725 6.82 24.09 -25.65
N ILE A 726 8.13 24.13 -25.37
CA ILE A 726 9.18 24.52 -26.32
C ILE A 726 10.08 23.30 -26.53
N ALA A 727 10.13 22.77 -27.75
CA ALA A 727 11.00 21.64 -28.07
C ALA A 727 12.48 22.03 -27.97
N HIS A 728 13.32 21.12 -27.50
CA HIS A 728 14.77 21.27 -27.61
C HIS A 728 15.21 20.95 -29.06
N PRO A 729 16.25 21.57 -29.61
CA PRO A 729 16.73 21.28 -30.97
C PRO A 729 17.13 19.83 -31.23
N THR A 730 17.48 19.09 -30.17
CA THR A 730 17.81 17.65 -30.26
C THR A 730 16.57 16.75 -30.20
N GLU A 731 15.37 17.32 -30.11
CA GLU A 731 14.04 16.68 -29.98
C GLU A 731 13.80 15.77 -28.78
N ASN A 732 14.85 15.32 -28.09
CA ASN A 732 14.77 14.39 -26.95
C ASN A 732 14.14 14.96 -25.67
N ALA A 733 13.78 16.25 -25.66
CA ALA A 733 13.22 16.93 -24.49
C ALA A 733 12.32 18.11 -24.87
N ARG A 734 11.33 18.40 -24.03
CA ARG A 734 10.48 19.61 -24.14
C ARG A 734 10.57 20.44 -22.87
N LEU A 735 10.72 21.75 -23.01
CA LEU A 735 10.62 22.72 -21.92
C LEU A 735 9.16 23.14 -21.77
N LYS A 736 8.52 22.65 -20.71
CA LYS A 736 7.18 23.04 -20.30
C LYS A 736 7.23 24.30 -19.45
N LEU A 737 6.65 25.37 -19.97
CA LEU A 737 6.32 26.59 -19.27
C LEU A 737 4.89 26.49 -18.74
N GLN A 738 4.71 26.75 -17.45
CA GLN A 738 3.40 26.74 -16.81
C GLN A 738 3.23 28.00 -15.97
N ARG A 739 2.19 28.78 -16.26
CA ARG A 739 1.78 29.88 -15.39
C ARG A 739 1.21 29.30 -14.09
N VAL A 740 1.69 29.79 -12.95
CA VAL A 740 1.13 29.44 -11.65
C VAL A 740 0.28 30.63 -11.21
N HIS A 741 -1.04 30.47 -11.19
CA HIS A 741 -1.94 31.52 -10.68
C HIS A 741 -1.63 31.79 -9.21
N VAL A 742 -1.33 33.06 -8.90
CA VAL A 742 -1.16 33.56 -7.53
C VAL A 742 -2.24 34.60 -7.29
N THR A 743 -3.22 34.28 -6.45
CA THR A 743 -4.21 35.25 -5.97
C THR A 743 -3.63 36.01 -4.79
N ARG A 744 -3.18 37.25 -5.01
CA ARG A 744 -2.68 38.14 -3.96
C ARG A 744 -3.87 38.65 -3.13
N ARG A 745 -4.01 38.23 -1.87
CA ARG A 745 -4.88 38.93 -0.90
C ARG A 745 -4.08 40.11 -0.35
N GLY A 746 -4.56 41.33 -0.59
CA GLY A 746 -3.92 42.55 -0.10
C GLY A 746 -3.82 42.53 1.42
N SER A 747 -2.63 42.85 1.93
CA SER A 747 -2.45 43.31 3.31
C SER A 747 -3.28 44.60 3.47
N LEU A 748 -4.08 44.66 4.53
CA LEU A 748 -5.04 45.72 4.84
C LEU A 748 -4.41 47.11 5.11
N TYR A 749 -3.10 47.31 4.88
CA TYR A 749 -2.40 48.50 5.35
C TYR A 749 -1.75 49.44 4.31
N TYR A 750 -1.65 49.10 3.01
CA TYR A 750 -1.16 50.06 1.99
C TYR A 750 -1.79 49.80 0.59
N PRO A 751 -2.65 50.70 0.04
CA PRO A 751 -3.40 50.43 -1.20
C PRO A 751 -2.74 50.85 -2.52
N PHE A 752 -1.57 51.48 -2.57
CA PHE A 752 -1.09 52.10 -3.82
C PHE A 752 0.38 51.81 -4.11
N THR A 753 0.64 50.68 -4.80
CA THR A 753 1.68 50.42 -5.82
C THR A 753 1.70 48.90 -6.06
N TYR A 754 0.90 48.41 -7.02
CA TYR A 754 0.82 46.97 -7.33
C TYR A 754 1.40 46.67 -8.72
N GLY A 755 2.66 46.26 -8.76
CA GLY A 755 3.19 45.45 -9.85
C GLY A 755 2.63 44.02 -9.76
N TRP A 756 2.21 43.46 -10.90
CA TRP A 756 1.75 42.07 -10.98
C TRP A 756 2.96 41.17 -11.26
N ASN A 757 3.50 40.53 -10.24
CA ASN A 757 4.51 39.49 -10.45
C ASN A 757 3.82 38.22 -10.94
N VAL A 758 4.31 37.63 -12.04
CA VAL A 758 3.84 36.35 -12.55
C VAL A 758 4.87 35.28 -12.21
N ILE A 759 4.44 34.22 -11.52
CA ILE A 759 5.31 33.07 -11.28
C ILE A 759 5.19 32.13 -12.49
N LEU A 760 6.30 31.95 -13.20
CA LEU A 760 6.42 30.95 -14.26
C LEU A 760 7.19 29.73 -13.74
N ARG A 761 6.64 28.56 -14.02
CA ARG A 761 7.30 27.28 -13.78
C ARG A 761 7.86 26.76 -15.09
N LEU A 762 9.17 26.54 -15.14
CA LEU A 762 9.86 25.83 -16.19
C LEU A 762 10.05 24.37 -15.76
N SER A 763 9.78 23.42 -16.64
CA SER A 763 10.02 22.01 -16.38
C SER A 763 10.47 21.30 -17.63
N ILE A 764 11.55 20.52 -17.55
CA ILE A 764 11.89 19.60 -18.63
C ILE A 764 10.97 18.39 -18.48
N VAL A 765 10.25 18.08 -19.54
CA VAL A 765 9.43 16.88 -19.64
C VAL A 765 10.06 15.99 -20.71
N GLY A 766 10.24 14.71 -20.39
CA GLY A 766 10.58 13.71 -21.40
C GLY A 766 9.46 13.64 -22.45
N LEU A 767 9.79 13.19 -23.66
CA LEU A 767 8.78 12.89 -24.66
C LEU A 767 7.80 11.85 -24.10
N ASP A 768 6.51 12.11 -24.23
CA ASP A 768 5.49 11.10 -23.96
C ASP A 768 5.60 10.05 -25.08
N PRO A 769 5.84 8.76 -24.77
CA PRO A 769 5.98 7.72 -25.79
C PRO A 769 4.79 7.64 -26.76
N GLU A 770 3.61 8.11 -26.36
CA GLU A 770 2.40 8.12 -27.19
C GLU A 770 2.34 9.31 -28.19
N ASP A 771 3.16 10.35 -28.01
CA ASP A 771 3.19 11.57 -28.86
C ASP A 771 4.21 11.50 -30.01
N VAL A 772 4.99 10.42 -30.11
CA VAL A 772 6.05 10.27 -31.11
C VAL A 772 5.51 9.44 -32.28
N ALA A 773 5.16 10.11 -33.37
CA ALA A 773 4.60 9.47 -34.56
C ALA A 773 5.59 8.51 -35.26
N ASP A 774 6.89 8.77 -35.14
CA ASP A 774 7.95 7.98 -35.76
C ASP A 774 9.06 7.67 -34.74
N TRP A 775 9.06 6.45 -34.22
CA TRP A 775 10.12 5.98 -33.33
C TRP A 775 11.42 5.74 -34.11
N ASN A 776 12.29 6.75 -34.18
CA ASN A 776 13.64 6.56 -34.71
C ASN A 776 14.55 5.94 -33.64
N LEU A 777 14.45 4.61 -33.48
CA LEU A 777 15.13 3.82 -32.45
C LEU A 777 16.67 3.98 -32.45
N GLN A 778 17.28 4.47 -33.55
CA GLN A 778 18.72 4.76 -33.61
C GLN A 778 19.16 5.90 -32.68
N LEU A 779 18.27 6.84 -32.35
CA LEU A 779 18.55 7.94 -31.42
C LEU A 779 18.54 7.51 -29.95
N LEU A 780 17.79 6.46 -29.60
CA LEU A 780 17.65 5.96 -28.23
C LEU A 780 18.73 4.95 -27.83
N PHE A 781 19.26 4.19 -28.80
CA PHE A 781 20.19 3.10 -28.54
C PHE A 781 21.60 3.32 -29.12
N GLY A 782 21.82 4.40 -29.87
CA GLY A 782 23.05 4.58 -30.64
C GLY A 782 23.20 3.51 -31.73
N SER A 783 24.19 3.64 -32.63
CA SER A 783 24.50 2.57 -33.56
C SER A 783 24.88 1.31 -32.77
N LEU A 784 24.02 0.30 -32.76
CA LEU A 784 24.40 -1.06 -32.40
C LEU A 784 25.41 -1.55 -33.45
N GLY A 785 26.68 -1.20 -33.22
CA GLY A 785 27.82 -1.62 -34.02
C GLY A 785 28.18 -3.08 -33.74
N ALA A 786 28.67 -3.71 -34.81
CA ALA A 786 29.10 -5.10 -34.94
C ALA A 786 30.10 -5.59 -33.88
#